data_AF-A0A3N5RAY8-F1
#
_entry.id   AF-A0A3N5RAY8-F1
#
_cell.length_a   1.000
_cell.length_b   1.000
_cell.length_c   1.000
_cell.angle_alpha   90.00
_cell.angle_beta   90.00
_cell.angle_gamma   90.00
#
_symmetry.space_group_name_H-M   'P 1'
#
loop_
_entity.id
_entity.type
_entity.pdbx_description
1 polymer ?
#
loop_
_entity_poly.entity_id
_entity_poly.type
_entity_poly.pdbx_seq_one_letter_code
_entity_poly.pdbx_strand_id
1 'polypeptide(L)'
;GDQTIGLYTVFAFGAGSQLLQDAAKNGGFIDTNGNDRPDLESEYDADEDDFPDTYFESDDGYELEHKLMLAITDMLKRTASGSAVSVLSTSGEGEGNLVQAFFRPVVTPSGGGKDVKWTGYLQSLWVDSYGYLREDTDADLTLDVTKDKVVKYFFDTADGTAKIKQYPVSSVTPYPDAVGDHFDIIALDEIKPLWEAGKNLSQRSADDRRIFTYLDKDKDSLLDEPSADDDPFDDQGEVVQFTVSGVSAIKPYLGVANYTSWKYLGNTHDARANNLIQYIRGKESGFTGTSTLKVRTRTLDGDVWKLGDIVNSTPVAIAKPPDNYHLIYADLSYFDYWWANRSRETVVYVGANDGMLHAFTSWQFSRPGVYSTFVRPAAASPLEKIGDELWAYIPQTLLPHLKWVASDSYTHVYYVDLQPKIFDAQIFTPDAKHLGGWGTILVCGLNMGGKNIWSEDSFDNGSGTWVSEKRNFYPSYFAMDITDPRNPRLLWERTYTDLKMTTCIPAVMKVKEKWYLVFGSGPDTYKGTSTVEGHIYIADLKTGNTIPNSASFASGVTNAWLFASGVSNAFMSSACTLDMDLNYNVDAAYLGETYYQSGTWKGRLHKIAVPWDSWDTGVTSTYHDDPLDWKQTILFNAAKPITAAPTISLDTFDNAWIYFGTGRYIHEDDKLNSDTQYLFGVKDPFFNKKYTGTYYHNYASSLTLDITNLFNADPYNVYLGGTTIYQGASYFGTWDDLLAAARAKEGWYRTLTTTKERVVRKPTILGGLVLSPSFVPGSDICGFGGDSYLYGLYYETGTAYYESVFKNGVFNNVVLDKISLGIGAASALGIHVGREIGARAYIQQSTGTIVEEEVKPAFDIKSNLRSWREKWN
;
A
#
# COMPACT_ATOMS: atom_id res chain seq x y z
N GLY A 1 -41.46 10.77 17.04
CA GLY A 1 -40.05 10.47 16.81
C GLY A 1 -39.60 11.54 15.88
N ASP A 2 -38.77 12.43 16.37
CA ASP A 2 -38.29 13.55 15.59
C ASP A 2 -37.25 13.02 14.61
N GLN A 3 -37.41 13.34 13.33
CA GLN A 3 -36.49 12.97 12.26
C GLN A 3 -35.73 14.22 11.85
N THR A 4 -34.42 14.19 12.01
CA THR A 4 -33.51 15.22 11.50
C THR A 4 -33.36 15.02 9.99
N ILE A 5 -33.66 16.05 9.19
CA ILE A 5 -33.56 16.02 7.73
C ILE A 5 -32.47 17.00 7.31
N GLY A 6 -31.37 16.47 6.75
CA GLY A 6 -30.34 17.26 6.08
C GLY A 6 -30.89 17.87 4.78
N LEU A 7 -31.10 19.20 4.75
CA LEU A 7 -31.65 19.90 3.58
C LEU A 7 -30.58 20.72 2.88
N TYR A 8 -30.41 20.46 1.58
CA TYR A 8 -29.52 21.20 0.70
C TYR A 8 -30.36 21.93 -0.35
N THR A 9 -30.12 23.22 -0.52
CA THR A 9 -30.88 24.02 -1.49
C THR A 9 -29.94 24.58 -2.54
N VAL A 10 -30.15 24.19 -3.79
CA VAL A 10 -29.50 24.79 -4.95
C VAL A 10 -30.50 25.74 -5.62
N PHE A 11 -30.22 27.03 -5.57
CA PHE A 11 -31.01 28.05 -6.26
C PHE A 11 -30.31 28.42 -7.56
N ALA A 12 -31.00 28.19 -8.68
CA ALA A 12 -30.44 28.40 -10.02
C ALA A 12 -31.24 29.44 -10.79
N PHE A 13 -30.54 30.26 -11.58
CA PHE A 13 -31.11 31.25 -12.50
C PHE A 13 -31.90 32.36 -11.79
N GLY A 14 -31.32 32.92 -10.72
CA GLY A 14 -31.83 34.08 -9.98
C GLY A 14 -31.01 34.31 -8.71
N ALA A 15 -31.26 35.43 -8.00
CA ALA A 15 -30.53 35.79 -6.78
C ALA A 15 -31.41 36.01 -5.53
N GLY A 16 -30.88 35.65 -4.35
CA GLY A 16 -31.39 36.11 -3.04
C GLY A 16 -32.69 35.46 -2.54
N SER A 17 -32.85 34.14 -2.65
CA SER A 17 -34.05 33.45 -2.14
C SER A 17 -34.01 33.26 -0.62
N GLN A 18 -34.56 34.22 0.13
CA GLN A 18 -34.62 34.16 1.60
C GLN A 18 -35.28 32.87 2.12
N LEU A 19 -36.32 32.36 1.44
CA LEU A 19 -37.02 31.15 1.87
C LEU A 19 -36.13 29.90 1.79
N LEU A 20 -35.27 29.82 0.77
CA LEU A 20 -34.36 28.70 0.59
C LEU A 20 -33.17 28.80 1.55
N GLN A 21 -32.68 30.01 1.82
CA GLN A 21 -31.67 30.26 2.85
C GLN A 21 -32.20 29.87 4.24
N ASP A 22 -33.40 30.30 4.61
CA ASP A 22 -34.00 29.92 5.90
C ASP A 22 -34.21 28.40 6.00
N ALA A 23 -34.56 27.73 4.90
CA ALA A 23 -34.71 26.28 4.85
C ALA A 23 -33.35 25.56 4.98
N ALA A 24 -32.31 26.03 4.29
CA ALA A 24 -30.94 25.53 4.39
C ALA A 24 -30.37 25.72 5.79
N LYS A 25 -30.60 26.88 6.41
CA LYS A 25 -30.22 27.14 7.81
C LYS A 25 -30.85 26.15 8.78
N ASN A 26 -32.16 25.89 8.66
CA ASN A 26 -32.86 24.99 9.60
C ASN A 26 -32.65 23.50 9.30
N GLY A 27 -32.37 23.13 8.06
CA GLY A 27 -32.14 21.74 7.68
C GLY A 27 -30.67 21.35 7.54
N GLY A 28 -29.75 22.32 7.58
CA GLY A 28 -28.35 22.11 7.25
C GLY A 28 -27.37 22.49 8.35
N PHE A 29 -27.81 22.99 9.50
CA PHE A 29 -26.89 23.39 10.58
C PHE A 29 -26.25 22.20 11.30
N ILE A 30 -25.05 22.43 11.84
CA ILE A 30 -24.33 21.50 12.71
C ILE A 30 -24.51 22.00 14.14
N ASP A 31 -25.26 21.28 14.96
CA ASP A 31 -25.48 21.65 16.36
C ASP A 31 -24.18 21.47 17.16
N THR A 32 -23.51 22.57 17.47
CA THR A 32 -22.23 22.56 18.19
C THR A 32 -22.42 22.63 19.71
N ASN A 33 -23.60 23.06 20.16
CA ASN A 33 -23.86 23.36 21.57
C ASN A 33 -24.89 22.41 22.22
N GLY A 34 -25.48 21.51 21.44
CA GLY A 34 -26.37 20.42 21.87
C GLY A 34 -27.79 20.86 22.19
N ASN A 35 -28.27 21.96 21.58
CA ASN A 35 -29.59 22.54 21.85
C ASN A 35 -30.64 22.29 20.73
N ASP A 36 -30.27 21.56 19.67
CA ASP A 36 -31.05 21.27 18.47
C ASP A 36 -31.59 22.53 17.74
N ARG A 37 -30.85 23.65 17.75
CA ARG A 37 -31.25 24.92 17.10
C ARG A 37 -30.08 25.57 16.36
N PRO A 38 -30.32 26.20 15.19
CA PRO A 38 -29.31 26.99 14.48
C PRO A 38 -29.22 28.41 15.09
N ASP A 39 -28.80 28.52 16.35
CA ASP A 39 -28.78 29.78 17.10
C ASP A 39 -27.42 30.48 17.12
N LEU A 40 -26.34 29.78 16.76
CA LEU A 40 -25.03 30.38 16.53
C LEU A 40 -24.75 30.50 15.02
N GLU A 41 -24.17 31.63 14.61
CA GLU A 41 -23.81 31.89 13.20
C GLU A 41 -22.85 30.82 12.66
N SER A 42 -21.88 30.40 13.47
CA SER A 42 -20.95 29.31 13.19
C SER A 42 -21.59 27.93 12.99
N GLU A 43 -22.86 27.74 13.33
CA GLU A 43 -23.55 26.45 13.17
C GLU A 43 -24.18 26.29 11.78
N TYR A 44 -24.43 27.40 11.08
CA TYR A 44 -25.08 27.37 9.78
C TYR A 44 -24.36 28.17 8.69
N ASP A 45 -23.45 29.07 9.03
CA ASP A 45 -22.61 29.88 8.12
C ASP A 45 -21.18 29.89 8.68
N ALA A 46 -20.47 28.79 8.43
CA ALA A 46 -19.13 28.57 8.98
C ALA A 46 -18.03 29.23 8.13
N ASP A 47 -18.32 29.58 6.88
CA ASP A 47 -17.37 30.25 5.98
C ASP A 47 -17.49 31.78 5.95
N GLU A 48 -18.42 32.34 6.74
CA GLU A 48 -18.68 33.77 6.94
C GLU A 48 -18.99 34.48 5.62
N ASP A 49 -19.74 33.81 4.74
CA ASP A 49 -20.11 34.34 3.43
C ASP A 49 -21.50 35.02 3.39
N ASP A 50 -22.13 35.18 4.57
CA ASP A 50 -23.49 35.67 4.82
C ASP A 50 -24.59 34.73 4.29
N PHE A 51 -24.25 33.51 3.85
CA PHE A 51 -25.18 32.47 3.42
C PHE A 51 -25.01 31.18 4.23
N PRO A 52 -26.07 30.36 4.36
CA PRO A 52 -25.92 29.08 5.02
C PRO A 52 -25.02 28.11 4.24
N ASP A 53 -24.21 27.29 4.91
CA ASP A 53 -23.24 26.35 4.31
C ASP A 53 -23.87 25.33 3.33
N THR A 54 -25.18 25.08 3.48
CA THR A 54 -25.96 24.16 2.63
C THR A 54 -26.79 24.87 1.55
N TYR A 55 -26.63 26.19 1.43
CA TYR A 55 -27.24 27.05 0.42
C TYR A 55 -26.26 27.30 -0.73
N PHE A 56 -26.68 26.95 -1.94
CA PHE A 56 -25.86 27.09 -3.14
C PHE A 56 -26.60 27.92 -4.18
N GLU A 57 -26.15 29.14 -4.41
CA GLU A 57 -26.71 30.05 -5.43
C GLU A 57 -25.86 30.02 -6.71
N SER A 58 -26.51 30.00 -7.88
CA SER A 58 -25.88 30.07 -9.20
C SER A 58 -26.67 31.00 -10.13
N ASP A 59 -25.95 31.97 -10.70
CA ASP A 59 -26.52 32.96 -11.63
C ASP A 59 -26.47 32.49 -13.10
N ASP A 60 -25.58 31.55 -13.43
CA ASP A 60 -25.46 30.98 -14.77
C ASP A 60 -25.19 29.47 -14.78
N GLY A 61 -25.31 28.88 -15.98
CA GLY A 61 -25.19 27.44 -16.20
C GLY A 61 -23.78 26.86 -16.03
N TYR A 62 -22.72 27.66 -16.07
CA TYR A 62 -21.35 27.19 -15.79
C TYR A 62 -21.10 27.11 -14.28
N GLU A 63 -21.65 28.04 -13.50
CA GLU A 63 -21.59 27.99 -12.04
C GLU A 63 -22.50 26.93 -11.44
N LEU A 64 -23.60 26.60 -12.11
CA LEU A 64 -24.56 25.58 -11.65
C LEU A 64 -23.91 24.21 -11.45
N GLU A 65 -23.07 23.78 -12.40
CA GLU A 65 -22.34 22.52 -12.31
C GLU A 65 -21.41 22.51 -11.08
N HIS A 66 -20.66 23.59 -10.87
CA HIS A 66 -19.77 23.75 -9.72
C HIS A 66 -20.54 23.76 -8.39
N LYS A 67 -21.67 24.47 -8.31
CA LYS A 67 -22.50 24.57 -7.11
C LYS A 67 -23.22 23.26 -6.77
N LEU A 68 -23.68 22.50 -7.77
CA LEU A 68 -24.19 21.14 -7.60
C LEU A 68 -23.11 20.19 -7.08
N MET A 69 -21.90 20.28 -7.63
CA MET A 69 -20.77 19.47 -7.16
C MET A 69 -20.41 19.78 -5.71
N LEU A 70 -20.41 21.06 -5.30
CA LEU A 70 -20.18 21.44 -3.91
C LEU A 70 -21.27 20.89 -2.97
N ALA A 71 -22.55 21.01 -3.35
CA ALA A 71 -23.67 20.48 -2.57
C ALA A 71 -23.59 18.96 -2.39
N ILE A 72 -23.35 18.22 -3.48
CA ILE A 72 -23.22 16.75 -3.44
C ILE A 72 -21.97 16.34 -2.65
N THR A 73 -20.86 17.07 -2.80
CA THR A 73 -19.64 16.82 -2.02
C THR A 73 -19.93 17.01 -0.54
N ASP A 74 -20.66 18.05 -0.16
CA ASP A 74 -21.00 18.31 1.24
C ASP A 74 -21.95 17.25 1.83
N MET A 75 -22.94 16.78 1.06
CA MET A 75 -23.76 15.61 1.44
C MET A 75 -22.91 14.37 1.71
N LEU A 76 -21.92 14.12 0.84
CA LEU A 76 -20.99 13.00 0.99
C LEU A 76 -20.10 13.19 2.22
N LYS A 77 -19.65 14.41 2.56
CA LYS A 77 -18.87 14.70 3.79
C LYS A 77 -19.61 14.29 5.05
N ARG A 78 -20.91 14.62 5.18
CA ARG A 78 -21.72 14.26 6.36
C ARG A 78 -21.95 12.75 6.49
N THR A 79 -21.80 12.02 5.39
CA THR A 79 -21.95 10.56 5.33
C THR A 79 -20.60 9.83 5.49
N ALA A 80 -19.46 10.53 5.35
CA ALA A 80 -18.10 9.97 5.31
C ALA A 80 -17.20 10.39 6.48
N SER A 81 -17.66 11.35 7.30
CA SER A 81 -16.93 11.94 8.42
C SER A 81 -16.80 10.97 9.60
N GLY A 82 -15.92 9.97 9.50
CA GLY A 82 -15.68 9.06 10.61
C GLY A 82 -14.81 7.84 10.32
N SER A 83 -14.69 7.41 9.06
CA SER A 83 -13.90 6.23 8.72
C SER A 83 -12.46 6.59 8.35
N ALA A 84 -11.53 6.25 9.23
CA ALA A 84 -10.11 6.29 8.96
C ALA A 84 -9.76 5.19 7.94
N VAL A 85 -9.48 5.47 6.67
CA VAL A 85 -8.97 4.38 5.79
C VAL A 85 -7.53 4.13 6.15
N SER A 86 -7.16 2.90 6.46
CA SER A 86 -5.95 2.66 7.22
C SER A 86 -5.04 1.61 6.54
N VAL A 87 -3.71 1.74 6.68
CA VAL A 87 -2.71 0.75 6.20
C VAL A 87 -1.71 0.28 7.29
N LEU A 88 -1.34 -1.01 7.34
CA LEU A 88 -0.65 -1.68 8.48
C LEU A 88 0.76 -2.17 8.12
N SER A 89 1.71 -1.92 9.03
CA SER A 89 3.04 -2.54 9.04
C SER A 89 3.26 -3.30 10.35
N THR A 90 3.81 -4.52 10.28
CA THR A 90 4.16 -5.33 11.47
C THR A 90 5.63 -5.74 11.42
N SER A 91 6.35 -5.59 12.53
CA SER A 91 7.57 -6.37 12.75
C SER A 91 7.17 -7.84 12.95
N GLY A 92 7.50 -8.71 12.00
CA GLY A 92 6.93 -10.06 11.87
C GLY A 92 7.23 -11.09 12.98
N GLU A 93 7.96 -10.74 14.05
CA GLU A 93 8.31 -11.68 15.12
C GLU A 93 8.39 -11.02 16.49
N GLY A 94 7.63 -11.53 17.46
CA GLY A 94 7.72 -11.16 18.88
C GLY A 94 7.26 -9.73 19.21
N GLU A 95 7.80 -9.20 20.32
CA GLU A 95 7.52 -7.83 20.77
C GLU A 95 8.13 -6.81 19.81
N GLY A 96 7.36 -5.79 19.48
CA GLY A 96 7.77 -4.73 18.56
C GLY A 96 6.68 -3.69 18.43
N ASN A 97 6.64 -3.00 17.29
CA ASN A 97 5.61 -2.02 17.02
C ASN A 97 4.79 -2.38 15.79
N LEU A 98 3.54 -1.94 15.83
CA LEU A 98 2.64 -1.93 14.68
C LEU A 98 2.42 -0.48 14.29
N VAL A 99 2.56 -0.19 13.00
CA VAL A 99 2.37 1.15 12.45
C VAL A 99 1.08 1.17 11.66
N GLN A 100 0.23 2.14 11.98
CA GLN A 100 -1.06 2.36 11.38
C GLN A 100 -1.06 3.73 10.68
N ALA A 101 -1.14 3.75 9.36
CA ALA A 101 -1.50 4.96 8.62
C ALA A 101 -3.01 5.10 8.57
N PHE A 102 -3.56 6.31 8.63
CA PHE A 102 -4.94 6.58 8.21
C PHE A 102 -5.15 8.02 7.75
N PHE A 103 -6.31 8.35 7.20
CA PHE A 103 -6.64 9.73 6.86
C PHE A 103 -8.05 10.14 7.26
N ARG A 104 -8.26 11.44 7.45
CA ARG A 104 -9.57 12.06 7.62
C ARG A 104 -9.85 12.99 6.42
N PRO A 105 -10.95 12.78 5.66
CA PRO A 105 -11.27 13.64 4.52
C PRO A 105 -11.50 15.10 4.92
N VAL A 106 -12.04 15.34 6.12
CA VAL A 106 -12.31 16.64 6.70
C VAL A 106 -12.10 16.57 8.22
N VAL A 107 -11.47 17.58 8.78
CA VAL A 107 -11.29 17.80 10.22
C VAL A 107 -11.64 19.24 10.54
N THR A 108 -12.59 19.41 11.45
CA THR A 108 -13.01 20.73 11.94
C THR A 108 -12.19 21.10 13.19
N PRO A 109 -11.58 22.29 13.25
CA PRO A 109 -10.84 22.75 14.43
C PRO A 109 -11.71 22.83 15.69
N SER A 110 -11.11 22.55 16.85
CA SER A 110 -11.81 22.47 18.14
C SER A 110 -12.42 23.80 18.63
N GLY A 111 -11.89 24.93 18.14
CA GLY A 111 -12.36 26.29 18.46
C GLY A 111 -13.30 26.90 17.42
N GLY A 112 -13.76 26.13 16.42
CA GLY A 112 -14.41 26.65 15.22
C GLY A 112 -13.41 27.23 14.22
N GLY A 113 -13.80 27.33 12.95
CA GLY A 113 -12.96 27.84 11.85
C GLY A 113 -13.03 26.97 10.60
N LYS A 114 -12.19 27.29 9.61
CA LYS A 114 -12.20 26.62 8.30
C LYS A 114 -11.76 25.16 8.42
N ASP A 115 -12.58 24.28 7.87
CA ASP A 115 -12.30 22.85 7.75
C ASP A 115 -10.97 22.55 7.06
N VAL A 116 -10.16 21.70 7.68
CA VAL A 116 -8.96 21.14 7.08
C VAL A 116 -9.31 19.84 6.39
N LYS A 117 -9.11 19.79 5.07
CA LYS A 117 -9.41 18.59 4.26
C LYS A 117 -8.20 17.66 4.19
N TRP A 118 -8.41 16.38 3.89
CA TRP A 118 -7.39 15.40 3.51
C TRP A 118 -6.14 15.38 4.40
N THR A 119 -6.34 15.19 5.71
CA THR A 119 -5.25 15.07 6.68
C THR A 119 -4.83 13.61 6.83
N GLY A 120 -3.53 13.34 6.70
CA GLY A 120 -2.96 12.02 7.00
C GLY A 120 -2.44 11.93 8.42
N TYR A 121 -2.56 10.73 8.98
CA TYR A 121 -2.09 10.34 10.30
C TYR A 121 -1.26 9.08 10.17
N LEU A 122 -0.19 8.98 10.95
CA LEU A 122 0.67 7.80 11.01
C LEU A 122 1.05 7.56 12.46
N GLN A 123 0.41 6.59 13.08
CA GLN A 123 0.61 6.27 14.49
C GLN A 123 1.26 4.91 14.69
N SER A 124 1.96 4.76 15.81
CA SER A 124 2.55 3.48 16.19
C SER A 124 2.06 3.02 17.55
N LEU A 125 1.70 1.74 17.62
CA LEU A 125 1.29 1.05 18.84
C LEU A 125 2.28 -0.07 19.16
N TRP A 126 2.30 -0.46 20.42
CA TRP A 126 3.02 -1.65 20.85
C TRP A 126 2.28 -2.92 20.38
N VAL A 127 3.07 -3.93 20.03
CA VAL A 127 2.62 -5.33 19.91
C VAL A 127 3.36 -6.11 20.97
N ASP A 128 2.61 -6.69 21.92
CA ASP A 128 3.23 -7.52 22.97
C ASP A 128 3.57 -8.93 22.49
N SER A 129 4.27 -9.70 23.32
CA SER A 129 4.71 -11.06 22.97
C SER A 129 3.58 -12.07 22.72
N TYR A 130 2.32 -11.74 23.02
CA TYR A 130 1.13 -12.55 22.72
C TYR A 130 0.31 -11.98 21.55
N GLY A 131 0.76 -10.88 20.95
CA GLY A 131 0.10 -10.18 19.85
C GLY A 131 -1.01 -9.22 20.29
N TYR A 132 -1.08 -8.80 21.55
CA TYR A 132 -2.03 -7.74 21.91
C TYR A 132 -1.48 -6.37 21.50
N LEU A 133 -2.35 -5.56 20.89
CA LEU A 133 -2.08 -4.15 20.64
C LEU A 133 -2.17 -3.38 21.96
N ARG A 134 -1.17 -2.53 22.21
CA ARG A 134 -1.09 -1.72 23.42
C ARG A 134 -0.72 -0.28 23.11
N GLU A 135 -1.30 0.61 23.89
CA GLU A 135 -0.88 2.01 23.97
C GLU A 135 0.37 2.16 24.87
N ASP A 136 1.00 3.32 24.85
CA ASP A 136 2.05 3.71 25.81
C ASP A 136 1.40 4.59 26.89
N THR A 137 0.88 3.96 27.94
CA THR A 137 -0.06 4.62 28.87
C THR A 137 0.62 5.69 29.72
N ASP A 138 1.88 5.46 30.11
CA ASP A 138 2.71 6.37 30.91
C ASP A 138 3.77 7.13 30.10
N ALA A 139 3.80 6.95 28.77
CA ALA A 139 4.63 7.69 27.82
C ALA A 139 6.13 7.55 28.13
N ASP A 140 6.55 6.37 28.59
CA ASP A 140 7.93 6.06 28.95
C ASP A 140 8.69 5.31 27.84
N LEU A 141 8.03 5.06 26.70
CA LEU A 141 8.55 4.34 25.53
C LEU A 141 9.09 2.94 25.87
N THR A 142 8.56 2.32 26.93
CA THR A 142 8.95 1.01 27.42
C THR A 142 7.72 0.15 27.60
N LEU A 143 7.70 -1.01 26.93
CA LEU A 143 6.57 -1.93 27.01
C LEU A 143 6.48 -2.58 28.40
N ASP A 144 5.55 -2.11 29.24
CA ASP A 144 5.18 -2.68 30.53
C ASP A 144 3.76 -3.22 30.48
N VAL A 145 3.63 -4.55 30.31
CA VAL A 145 2.33 -5.25 30.24
C VAL A 145 1.44 -5.06 31.48
N THR A 146 1.98 -4.55 32.59
CA THR A 146 1.23 -4.28 33.82
C THR A 146 0.67 -2.87 33.91
N LYS A 147 1.07 -1.97 33.00
CA LYS A 147 0.61 -0.57 32.94
C LYS A 147 0.01 -0.21 31.57
N ASP A 148 0.65 -0.66 30.49
CA ASP A 148 0.26 -0.37 29.12
C ASP A 148 -1.02 -1.10 28.77
N LYS A 149 -2.09 -0.33 28.59
CA LYS A 149 -3.43 -0.86 28.38
C LYS A 149 -3.54 -1.55 27.03
N VAL A 150 -4.31 -2.64 27.00
CA VAL A 150 -4.65 -3.34 25.76
C VAL A 150 -5.76 -2.58 25.04
N VAL A 151 -5.62 -2.39 23.73
CA VAL A 151 -6.60 -1.70 22.89
C VAL A 151 -7.17 -2.66 21.86
N LYS A 152 -8.49 -2.58 21.61
CA LYS A 152 -9.15 -3.31 20.52
C LYS A 152 -10.07 -2.38 19.74
N TYR A 153 -9.92 -2.39 18.43
CA TYR A 153 -10.72 -1.57 17.53
C TYR A 153 -12.09 -2.20 17.31
N PHE A 154 -13.10 -1.34 17.14
CA PHE A 154 -14.41 -1.74 16.63
C PHE A 154 -15.05 -0.59 15.87
N PHE A 155 -15.96 -0.92 14.95
CA PHE A 155 -16.71 0.08 14.21
C PHE A 155 -18.07 0.25 14.89
N ASP A 156 -18.38 1.47 15.32
CA ASP A 156 -19.67 1.81 15.89
C ASP A 156 -20.64 2.18 14.76
N THR A 157 -21.60 1.30 14.50
CA THR A 157 -22.57 1.49 13.41
C THR A 157 -23.63 2.54 13.74
N ALA A 158 -23.75 2.99 15.00
CA ALA A 158 -24.72 4.01 15.39
C ALA A 158 -24.28 5.41 14.95
N ASP A 159 -22.98 5.70 15.03
CA ASP A 159 -22.42 7.00 14.62
C ASP A 159 -21.47 6.92 13.41
N GLY A 160 -21.18 5.71 12.90
CA GLY A 160 -20.37 5.51 11.70
C GLY A 160 -18.87 5.74 11.92
N THR A 161 -18.38 5.63 13.15
CA THR A 161 -16.99 5.91 13.51
C THR A 161 -16.22 4.69 14.00
N ALA A 162 -14.90 4.67 13.76
CA ALA A 162 -14.01 3.70 14.39
C ALA A 162 -13.71 4.13 15.84
N LYS A 163 -13.97 3.24 16.79
CA LYS A 163 -13.74 3.43 18.23
C LYS A 163 -12.90 2.31 18.80
N ILE A 164 -12.48 2.51 20.05
CA ILE A 164 -11.53 1.62 20.72
C ILE A 164 -12.07 1.20 22.06
N LYS A 165 -12.01 -0.10 22.32
CA LYS A 165 -12.16 -0.68 23.65
C LYS A 165 -10.78 -0.69 24.30
N GLN A 166 -10.62 0.11 25.33
CA GLN A 166 -9.41 0.18 26.13
C GLN A 166 -9.61 -0.67 27.39
N TYR A 167 -8.76 -1.68 27.59
CA TYR A 167 -8.85 -2.60 28.71
C TYR A 167 -7.81 -2.24 29.78
N PRO A 168 -8.22 -2.10 31.05
CA PRO A 168 -7.29 -1.85 32.14
C PRO A 168 -6.40 -3.08 32.37
N VAL A 169 -5.15 -2.82 32.73
CA VAL A 169 -4.15 -3.87 33.03
C VAL A 169 -3.58 -3.68 34.43
N SER A 170 -3.05 -4.77 35.00
CA SER A 170 -2.37 -4.75 36.29
C SER A 170 -1.36 -5.89 36.38
N SER A 171 -0.56 -5.93 37.45
CA SER A 171 0.31 -7.08 37.72
C SER A 171 -0.44 -8.40 37.94
N VAL A 172 -1.73 -8.34 38.30
CA VAL A 172 -2.60 -9.52 38.48
C VAL A 172 -3.30 -9.88 37.17
N THR A 173 -3.64 -8.88 36.36
CA THR A 173 -4.37 -9.01 35.09
C THR A 173 -3.63 -8.31 33.93
N PRO A 174 -2.44 -8.79 33.53
CA PRO A 174 -1.67 -8.16 32.46
C PRO A 174 -2.25 -8.44 31.06
N TYR A 175 -3.08 -9.47 30.92
CA TYR A 175 -3.71 -9.88 29.66
C TYR A 175 -5.23 -10.03 29.88
N PRO A 176 -6.01 -8.97 29.62
CA PRO A 176 -7.45 -8.96 29.87
C PRO A 176 -8.22 -9.90 28.92
N ASP A 177 -9.28 -10.51 29.44
CA ASP A 177 -10.23 -11.31 28.65
C ASP A 177 -11.26 -10.39 27.97
N ALA A 178 -11.15 -10.32 26.65
CA ALA A 178 -12.02 -9.50 25.80
C ALA A 178 -13.51 -9.89 25.83
N VAL A 179 -13.90 -10.99 26.48
CA VAL A 179 -15.30 -11.41 26.64
C VAL A 179 -15.89 -10.96 27.98
N GLY A 180 -15.10 -10.96 29.05
CA GLY A 180 -15.60 -10.81 30.42
C GLY A 180 -15.12 -9.57 31.16
N ASP A 181 -14.03 -8.95 30.72
CA ASP A 181 -13.41 -7.83 31.44
C ASP A 181 -14.07 -6.49 31.09
N HIS A 182 -14.06 -5.58 32.08
CA HIS A 182 -14.49 -4.19 31.89
C HIS A 182 -13.58 -3.49 30.88
N PHE A 183 -14.16 -2.65 30.04
CA PHE A 183 -13.44 -1.80 29.09
C PHE A 183 -14.06 -0.41 29.06
N ASP A 184 -13.22 0.58 28.77
CA ASP A 184 -13.65 1.93 28.45
C ASP A 184 -13.74 2.07 26.92
N ILE A 185 -14.70 2.85 26.43
CA ILE A 185 -14.81 3.18 25.01
C ILE A 185 -14.21 4.58 24.81
N ILE A 186 -13.19 4.66 23.96
CA ILE A 186 -12.51 5.91 23.61
C ILE A 186 -12.52 6.12 22.10
N ALA A 187 -12.37 7.38 21.69
CA ALA A 187 -12.19 7.74 20.29
C ALA A 187 -10.78 7.40 19.79
N LEU A 188 -10.60 7.36 18.47
CA LEU A 188 -9.32 7.03 17.84
C LEU A 188 -8.20 8.04 18.18
N ASP A 189 -8.54 9.30 18.39
CA ASP A 189 -7.61 10.39 18.75
C ASP A 189 -7.29 10.45 20.25
N GLU A 190 -7.99 9.67 21.07
CA GLU A 190 -7.73 9.55 22.50
C GLU A 190 -6.72 8.44 22.84
N ILE A 191 -6.29 7.63 21.86
CA ILE A 191 -5.19 6.68 22.08
C ILE A 191 -3.93 7.44 22.46
N LYS A 192 -3.12 6.83 23.32
CA LYS A 192 -1.74 7.23 23.57
C LYS A 192 -0.76 6.37 22.76
N PRO A 193 -0.52 6.66 21.47
CA PRO A 193 0.43 5.89 20.70
C PRO A 193 1.86 6.15 21.19
N LEU A 194 2.79 5.27 20.81
CA LEU A 194 4.23 5.51 20.95
C LEU A 194 4.64 6.83 20.32
N TRP A 195 4.05 7.13 19.16
CA TRP A 195 4.20 8.38 18.44
C TRP A 195 3.10 8.52 17.38
N GLU A 196 2.83 9.76 16.99
CA GLU A 196 1.98 10.10 15.85
C GLU A 196 2.72 11.13 14.98
N ALA A 197 3.08 10.72 13.77
CA ALA A 197 3.99 11.48 12.94
C ALA A 197 3.36 12.76 12.36
N GLY A 198 2.04 12.77 12.09
CA GLY A 198 1.33 13.94 11.61
C GLY A 198 1.39 15.11 12.60
N LYS A 199 1.18 14.83 13.89
CA LYS A 199 1.25 15.76 15.02
C LYS A 199 2.68 16.20 15.30
N ASN A 200 3.65 15.29 15.25
CA ASN A 200 5.05 15.68 15.36
C ASN A 200 5.47 16.61 14.21
N LEU A 201 5.02 16.30 12.99
CA LEU A 201 5.30 17.10 11.81
C LEU A 201 4.56 18.44 11.80
N SER A 202 3.35 18.51 12.38
CA SER A 202 2.61 19.77 12.52
C SER A 202 3.34 20.76 13.41
N GLN A 203 3.98 20.27 14.47
CA GLN A 203 4.80 21.06 15.40
C GLN A 203 6.19 21.43 14.86
N ARG A 204 6.67 20.73 13.82
CA ARG A 204 7.97 21.00 13.21
C ARG A 204 7.94 22.28 12.38
N SER A 205 8.99 23.11 12.52
CA SER A 205 9.20 24.26 11.64
C SER A 205 9.34 23.79 10.18
N ALA A 206 8.68 24.47 9.25
CA ALA A 206 8.81 24.20 7.82
C ALA A 206 10.25 24.39 7.31
N ASP A 207 11.05 25.23 7.98
CA ASP A 207 12.44 25.48 7.60
C ASP A 207 13.37 24.33 8.03
N ASP A 208 13.01 23.56 9.07
CA ASP A 208 13.81 22.44 9.56
C ASP A 208 13.53 21.12 8.81
N ARG A 209 12.58 21.11 7.87
CA ARG A 209 12.26 19.92 7.07
C ARG A 209 13.33 19.68 6.00
N ARG A 210 13.79 18.43 5.91
CA ARG A 210 14.77 17.95 4.93
C ARG A 210 14.01 17.31 3.77
N ILE A 211 13.76 18.07 2.72
CA ILE A 211 13.01 17.62 1.55
C ILE A 211 13.91 17.79 0.34
N PHE A 212 13.93 16.81 -0.57
CA PHE A 212 14.71 16.88 -1.80
C PHE A 212 13.96 16.28 -2.99
N THR A 213 14.44 16.55 -4.19
CA THR A 213 13.86 16.13 -5.46
C THR A 213 14.95 15.84 -6.47
N TYR A 214 14.62 15.05 -7.50
CA TYR A 214 15.44 14.87 -8.68
C TYR A 214 15.00 15.78 -9.83
N LEU A 215 15.96 16.26 -10.61
CA LEU A 215 15.79 17.10 -11.79
C LEU A 215 16.69 16.57 -12.92
N ASP A 216 16.12 15.83 -13.88
CA ASP A 216 16.75 15.40 -15.14
C ASP A 216 16.98 16.63 -16.03
N LYS A 217 18.12 17.31 -15.84
CA LYS A 217 18.41 18.61 -16.47
C LYS A 217 18.66 18.42 -17.96
N ASP A 218 19.51 17.48 -18.33
CA ASP A 218 19.93 17.29 -19.71
C ASP A 218 19.02 16.35 -20.52
N LYS A 219 18.06 15.66 -19.86
CA LYS A 219 17.10 14.71 -20.44
C LYS A 219 17.76 13.43 -20.92
N ASP A 220 18.87 13.03 -20.33
CA ASP A 220 19.50 11.74 -20.59
C ASP A 220 18.93 10.62 -19.69
N SER A 221 18.11 11.00 -18.70
CA SER A 221 17.56 10.09 -17.69
C SER A 221 18.64 9.29 -16.98
N LEU A 222 19.82 9.85 -16.76
CA LEU A 222 20.83 9.38 -15.82
C LEU A 222 20.79 10.29 -14.59
N LEU A 223 21.58 9.94 -13.58
CA LEU A 223 21.70 10.74 -12.37
C LEU A 223 23.09 11.34 -12.37
N ASP A 224 23.18 12.65 -12.60
CA ASP A 224 24.45 13.36 -12.71
C ASP A 224 24.81 14.13 -11.45
N GLU A 225 25.44 13.43 -10.50
CA GLU A 225 25.95 14.01 -9.26
C GLU A 225 27.46 14.31 -9.32
N PRO A 226 27.91 15.45 -8.74
CA PRO A 226 29.31 15.89 -8.80
C PRO A 226 30.25 15.11 -7.86
N SER A 227 29.73 14.29 -6.94
CA SER A 227 30.53 13.48 -6.01
C SER A 227 30.02 12.03 -5.96
N ALA A 228 30.66 11.17 -5.16
CA ALA A 228 30.18 9.79 -4.93
C ALA A 228 29.51 9.63 -3.55
N ASP A 229 29.63 10.65 -2.69
CA ASP A 229 29.06 10.70 -1.33
C ASP A 229 27.69 11.43 -1.31
N ASP A 230 27.15 11.79 -2.48
CA ASP A 230 25.82 12.32 -2.82
C ASP A 230 25.00 12.82 -1.62
N ASP A 231 25.27 14.05 -1.16
CA ASP A 231 24.40 14.73 -0.19
C ASP A 231 23.14 15.19 -0.91
N PRO A 232 21.97 14.57 -0.70
CA PRO A 232 20.76 14.93 -1.42
C PRO A 232 20.17 16.27 -0.94
N PHE A 233 20.80 16.94 0.03
CA PHE A 233 20.33 18.16 0.66
C PHE A 233 21.15 19.40 0.25
N ASP A 234 21.78 19.38 -0.91
CA ASP A 234 22.44 20.54 -1.52
C ASP A 234 21.69 21.10 -2.75
N ASP A 235 22.23 22.13 -3.39
CA ASP A 235 21.65 22.76 -4.59
C ASP A 235 22.48 22.48 -5.87
N GLN A 236 23.34 21.45 -5.84
CA GLN A 236 24.24 21.06 -6.92
C GLN A 236 23.70 19.80 -7.63
N GLY A 237 24.30 19.42 -8.77
CA GLY A 237 23.89 18.21 -9.48
C GLY A 237 22.44 18.23 -9.96
N GLU A 238 21.81 17.07 -9.95
CA GLU A 238 20.43 16.84 -10.37
C GLU A 238 19.51 16.50 -9.18
N VAL A 239 20.07 16.02 -8.08
CA VAL A 239 19.39 15.86 -6.79
C VAL A 239 19.55 17.14 -5.99
N VAL A 240 18.45 17.88 -5.86
CA VAL A 240 18.46 19.18 -5.18
C VAL A 240 17.51 19.21 -3.99
N GLN A 241 17.87 19.97 -2.96
CA GLN A 241 16.98 20.26 -1.84
C GLN A 241 15.76 21.07 -2.31
N PHE A 242 14.59 20.69 -1.82
CA PHE A 242 13.32 21.35 -2.10
C PHE A 242 13.12 22.52 -1.11
N THR A 243 13.90 23.57 -1.28
CA THR A 243 13.88 24.80 -0.48
C THR A 243 13.83 26.04 -1.37
N VAL A 244 13.77 27.22 -0.74
CA VAL A 244 13.88 28.49 -1.47
C VAL A 244 15.28 28.70 -2.06
N SER A 245 16.34 28.08 -1.53
CA SER A 245 17.68 28.19 -2.16
C SER A 245 17.74 27.43 -3.48
N GLY A 246 17.12 26.25 -3.56
CA GLY A 246 17.01 25.43 -4.77
C GLY A 246 15.99 25.93 -5.80
N VAL A 247 15.23 27.00 -5.52
CA VAL A 247 14.12 27.45 -6.38
C VAL A 247 14.55 27.75 -7.81
N SER A 248 15.77 28.25 -8.02
CA SER A 248 16.26 28.57 -9.36
C SER A 248 16.29 27.34 -10.27
N ALA A 249 16.66 26.17 -9.73
CA ALA A 249 16.69 24.91 -10.45
C ALA A 249 15.30 24.27 -10.59
N ILE A 250 14.47 24.34 -9.54
CA ILE A 250 13.18 23.64 -9.45
C ILE A 250 12.06 24.36 -10.23
N LYS A 251 12.10 25.69 -10.28
CA LYS A 251 11.05 26.56 -10.84
C LYS A 251 10.44 26.08 -12.17
N PRO A 252 11.24 25.69 -13.20
CA PRO A 252 10.71 25.22 -14.50
C PRO A 252 9.84 23.97 -14.40
N TYR A 253 10.09 23.14 -13.38
CA TYR A 253 9.43 21.85 -13.18
C TYR A 253 8.09 21.99 -12.46
N LEU A 254 7.81 23.11 -11.81
CA LEU A 254 6.56 23.32 -11.06
C LEU A 254 5.34 23.59 -11.96
N GLY A 255 5.56 23.93 -13.24
CA GLY A 255 4.48 24.19 -14.19
C GLY A 255 3.61 25.39 -13.83
N VAL A 256 4.21 26.43 -13.23
CA VAL A 256 3.55 27.65 -12.76
C VAL A 256 3.91 28.93 -13.55
N ALA A 257 4.49 28.78 -14.74
CA ALA A 257 4.89 29.92 -15.58
C ALA A 257 3.70 30.82 -15.98
N ASN A 258 2.56 30.23 -16.34
CA ASN A 258 1.37 30.94 -16.80
C ASN A 258 0.74 31.81 -15.70
N TYR A 259 0.74 33.13 -15.88
CA TYR A 259 0.17 34.05 -14.90
C TYR A 259 -1.33 33.83 -14.67
N THR A 260 -2.14 33.77 -15.73
CA THR A 260 -3.61 33.72 -15.61
C THR A 260 -4.09 32.49 -14.83
N SER A 261 -3.49 31.34 -15.10
CA SER A 261 -3.87 30.05 -14.49
C SER A 261 -3.43 29.96 -13.02
N TRP A 262 -2.29 30.56 -12.69
CA TRP A 262 -1.61 30.33 -11.40
C TRP A 262 -1.46 31.62 -10.56
N LYS A 263 -2.20 32.68 -10.91
CA LYS A 263 -2.15 33.99 -10.22
C LYS A 263 -2.39 33.88 -8.72
N TYR A 264 -3.11 32.85 -8.27
CA TYR A 264 -3.42 32.61 -6.86
C TYR A 264 -2.18 32.28 -6.02
N LEU A 265 -1.06 31.88 -6.65
CA LEU A 265 0.23 31.63 -6.01
C LEU A 265 1.14 32.87 -5.99
N GLY A 266 0.81 33.93 -6.72
CA GLY A 266 1.62 35.16 -6.77
C GLY A 266 1.66 35.85 -8.13
N ASN A 267 2.07 37.12 -8.12
CA ASN A 267 2.06 37.99 -9.30
C ASN A 267 3.17 37.70 -10.31
N THR A 268 4.39 37.46 -9.83
CA THR A 268 5.53 37.12 -10.69
C THR A 268 5.75 35.60 -10.73
N HIS A 269 6.41 35.11 -11.77
CA HIS A 269 6.74 33.69 -11.87
C HIS A 269 7.61 33.24 -10.68
N ASP A 270 8.57 34.07 -10.26
CA ASP A 270 9.40 33.80 -9.07
C ASP A 270 8.56 33.75 -7.78
N ALA A 271 7.59 34.65 -7.61
CA ALA A 271 6.70 34.62 -6.45
C ALA A 271 5.87 33.33 -6.44
N ARG A 272 5.33 32.90 -7.59
CA ARG A 272 4.56 31.65 -7.69
C ARG A 272 5.38 30.42 -7.30
N ALA A 273 6.61 30.31 -7.83
CA ALA A 273 7.49 29.19 -7.52
C ALA A 273 7.90 29.18 -6.04
N ASN A 274 8.33 30.32 -5.51
CA ASN A 274 8.72 30.46 -4.10
C ASN A 274 7.56 30.15 -3.15
N ASN A 275 6.38 30.73 -3.40
CA ASN A 275 5.23 30.53 -2.54
C ASN A 275 4.73 29.09 -2.60
N LEU A 276 4.79 28.42 -3.76
CA LEU A 276 4.47 27.01 -3.87
C LEU A 276 5.45 26.14 -3.07
N ILE A 277 6.76 26.36 -3.20
CA ILE A 277 7.77 25.63 -2.41
C ILE A 277 7.51 25.83 -0.90
N GLN A 278 7.31 27.07 -0.46
CA GLN A 278 7.02 27.36 0.94
C GLN A 278 5.73 26.70 1.42
N TYR A 279 4.69 26.66 0.58
CA TYR A 279 3.44 25.97 0.90
C TYR A 279 3.68 24.46 1.08
N ILE A 280 4.35 23.80 0.14
CA ILE A 280 4.64 22.35 0.22
C ILE A 280 5.49 22.02 1.46
N ARG A 281 6.45 22.88 1.82
CA ARG A 281 7.23 22.74 3.05
C ARG A 281 6.39 22.88 4.33
N GLY A 282 5.24 23.55 4.26
CA GLY A 282 4.29 23.68 5.38
C GLY A 282 4.14 25.09 5.94
N LYS A 283 4.39 26.14 5.15
CA LYS A 283 4.03 27.53 5.50
C LYS A 283 2.67 27.88 4.91
N GLU A 284 1.87 28.66 5.65
CA GLU A 284 0.58 29.22 5.18
C GLU A 284 0.53 30.75 5.23
N SER A 285 1.63 31.38 5.65
CA SER A 285 1.77 32.82 5.77
C SER A 285 3.20 33.26 5.42
N GLY A 286 3.42 34.58 5.32
CA GLY A 286 4.73 35.14 4.96
C GLY A 286 5.09 34.99 3.47
N PHE A 287 4.10 34.79 2.61
CA PHE A 287 4.29 34.67 1.18
C PHE A 287 4.71 35.99 0.52
N THR A 288 5.53 35.89 -0.52
CA THR A 288 6.05 37.06 -1.25
C THR A 288 5.05 37.55 -2.30
N GLY A 289 4.93 38.88 -2.46
CA GLY A 289 4.29 39.48 -3.64
C GLY A 289 2.76 39.64 -3.65
N THR A 290 2.06 39.45 -2.52
CA THR A 290 0.58 39.61 -2.42
C THR A 290 0.11 39.78 -0.98
N SER A 291 -1.01 40.50 -0.77
CA SER A 291 -1.60 40.74 0.56
C SER A 291 -2.51 39.62 1.08
N THR A 292 -2.97 38.71 0.21
CA THR A 292 -3.77 37.52 0.58
C THR A 292 -3.73 36.50 -0.57
N LEU A 293 -2.97 35.41 -0.41
CA LEU A 293 -3.07 34.26 -1.32
C LEU A 293 -4.35 33.49 -1.00
N LYS A 294 -5.06 33.00 -2.02
CA LYS A 294 -6.15 32.03 -1.88
C LYS A 294 -5.58 30.61 -1.91
N VAL A 295 -4.83 30.25 -0.87
CA VAL A 295 -4.35 28.88 -0.70
C VAL A 295 -5.28 28.11 0.20
N ARG A 296 -5.37 26.79 -0.01
CA ARG A 296 -6.03 25.88 0.93
C ARG A 296 -5.39 26.03 2.31
N THR A 297 -6.20 26.07 3.36
CA THR A 297 -5.70 26.02 4.74
C THR A 297 -5.50 24.58 5.20
N ARG A 298 -4.46 24.38 5.99
CA ARG A 298 -4.14 23.16 6.73
C ARG A 298 -3.85 23.48 8.19
N THR A 299 -4.24 24.66 8.67
CA THR A 299 -4.05 25.06 10.06
C THR A 299 -5.13 24.41 10.92
N LEU A 300 -4.72 23.52 11.82
CA LEU A 300 -5.57 22.83 12.78
C LEU A 300 -5.11 23.23 14.19
N ASP A 301 -6.01 23.84 14.96
CA ASP A 301 -5.78 24.27 16.35
C ASP A 301 -4.48 25.08 16.56
N GLY A 302 -4.11 25.90 15.57
CA GLY A 302 -2.92 26.77 15.60
C GLY A 302 -1.66 26.19 14.96
N ASP A 303 -1.63 24.90 14.63
CA ASP A 303 -0.51 24.23 13.97
C ASP A 303 -0.84 23.93 12.50
N VAL A 304 0.13 24.09 11.60
CA VAL A 304 -0.04 23.71 10.19
C VAL A 304 0.18 22.21 10.04
N TRP A 305 -0.88 21.47 9.70
CA TRP A 305 -0.84 20.04 9.36
C TRP A 305 -0.17 19.83 8.01
N LYS A 306 0.99 19.17 8.00
CA LYS A 306 1.83 19.07 6.80
C LYS A 306 1.72 17.72 6.10
N LEU A 307 1.33 16.67 6.82
CA LEU A 307 1.23 15.32 6.30
C LEU A 307 -0.08 15.17 5.50
N GLY A 308 0.06 14.91 4.20
CA GLY A 308 -1.06 14.57 3.31
C GLY A 308 -1.69 13.23 3.66
N ASP A 309 -2.88 12.98 3.13
CA ASP A 309 -3.57 11.71 3.33
C ASP A 309 -2.78 10.52 2.75
N ILE A 310 -2.88 9.37 3.43
CA ILE A 310 -2.26 8.10 3.05
C ILE A 310 -3.38 7.11 2.74
N VAL A 311 -3.62 6.83 1.45
CA VAL A 311 -4.78 6.03 1.00
C VAL A 311 -4.41 4.59 0.72
N ASN A 312 -3.47 4.34 -0.21
CA ASN A 312 -3.08 2.98 -0.60
C ASN A 312 -1.64 2.63 -0.23
N SER A 313 -0.80 3.60 0.13
CA SER A 313 0.60 3.35 0.49
C SER A 313 0.71 2.70 1.86
N THR A 314 0.98 1.40 1.88
CA THR A 314 1.29 0.68 3.14
C THR A 314 2.62 1.15 3.72
N PRO A 315 2.67 1.65 4.96
CA PRO A 315 3.92 1.93 5.64
C PRO A 315 4.79 0.68 5.74
N VAL A 316 6.10 0.84 5.56
CA VAL A 316 7.07 -0.24 5.75
C VAL A 316 8.07 0.18 6.83
N ALA A 317 8.03 -0.52 7.97
CA ALA A 317 8.97 -0.34 9.06
C ALA A 317 10.17 -1.28 8.92
N ILE A 318 11.39 -0.74 8.98
CA ILE A 318 12.63 -1.51 8.84
C ILE A 318 13.57 -1.19 10.01
N ALA A 319 13.91 -2.24 10.77
CA ALA A 319 14.82 -2.17 11.91
C ALA A 319 16.13 -2.94 11.68
N LYS A 320 16.07 -4.05 10.96
CA LYS A 320 17.21 -4.91 10.59
C LYS A 320 17.15 -5.21 9.09
N PRO A 321 18.24 -5.67 8.46
CA PRO A 321 18.19 -6.14 7.07
C PRO A 321 17.15 -7.26 6.90
N PRO A 322 16.19 -7.13 5.96
CA PRO A 322 14.97 -7.96 5.94
C PRO A 322 15.11 -9.37 5.33
N ASP A 323 16.03 -9.64 4.40
CA ASP A 323 15.94 -10.83 3.54
C ASP A 323 16.63 -12.10 4.07
N ASN A 324 17.44 -12.01 5.14
CA ASN A 324 18.06 -13.14 5.83
C ASN A 324 18.82 -14.14 4.92
N TYR A 325 19.49 -13.67 3.86
CA TYR A 325 20.22 -14.53 2.91
C TYR A 325 21.31 -15.42 3.55
N HIS A 326 21.85 -15.02 4.69
CA HIS A 326 22.79 -15.84 5.48
C HIS A 326 22.15 -17.12 6.03
N LEU A 327 20.84 -17.12 6.27
CA LEU A 327 20.10 -18.28 6.79
C LEU A 327 19.58 -19.15 5.65
N ILE A 328 19.03 -18.54 4.61
CA ILE A 328 18.39 -19.25 3.49
C ILE A 328 19.46 -19.86 2.55
N TYR A 329 20.51 -19.10 2.22
CA TYR A 329 21.50 -19.44 1.21
C TYR A 329 22.91 -19.69 1.76
N ALA A 330 23.08 -19.62 3.08
CA ALA A 330 24.39 -19.70 3.74
C ALA A 330 25.42 -18.67 3.23
N ASP A 331 24.96 -17.49 2.78
CA ASP A 331 25.82 -16.40 2.30
C ASP A 331 26.53 -15.71 3.47
N LEU A 332 27.83 -15.99 3.62
CA LEU A 332 28.67 -15.40 4.66
C LEU A 332 28.91 -13.89 4.46
N SER A 333 28.93 -13.41 3.21
CA SER A 333 29.10 -11.97 2.94
C SER A 333 27.89 -11.18 3.42
N TYR A 334 26.69 -11.74 3.26
CA TYR A 334 25.47 -11.17 3.79
C TYR A 334 25.42 -11.27 5.32
N PHE A 335 25.98 -12.31 5.93
CA PHE A 335 26.05 -12.41 7.39
C PHE A 335 26.83 -11.23 8.00
N ASP A 336 27.98 -10.88 7.41
CA ASP A 336 28.79 -9.74 7.88
C ASP A 336 28.02 -8.42 7.75
N TYR A 337 27.35 -8.20 6.60
CA TYR A 337 26.47 -7.05 6.38
C TYR A 337 25.31 -7.01 7.38
N TRP A 338 24.61 -8.13 7.55
CA TRP A 338 23.49 -8.27 8.46
C TRP A 338 23.91 -8.00 9.90
N TRP A 339 25.05 -8.55 10.32
CA TRP A 339 25.58 -8.39 11.67
C TRP A 339 25.92 -6.93 11.99
N ALA A 340 26.51 -6.21 11.03
CA ALA A 340 26.82 -4.79 11.18
C ALA A 340 25.56 -3.91 11.23
N ASN A 341 24.51 -4.27 10.49
CA ASN A 341 23.31 -3.44 10.33
C ASN A 341 22.10 -3.89 11.16
N ARG A 342 22.16 -5.01 11.88
CA ARG A 342 21.02 -5.55 12.66
C ARG A 342 20.50 -4.64 13.76
N SER A 343 21.35 -3.70 14.22
CA SER A 343 21.04 -2.75 15.29
C SER A 343 20.92 -1.32 14.76
N ARG A 344 20.65 -1.12 13.47
CA ARG A 344 20.39 0.21 12.93
C ARG A 344 19.10 0.80 13.51
N GLU A 345 18.95 2.11 13.33
CA GLU A 345 17.74 2.83 13.68
C GLU A 345 16.53 2.26 12.92
N THR A 346 15.38 2.15 13.60
CA THR A 346 14.13 1.74 12.96
C THR A 346 13.52 2.93 12.25
N VAL A 347 13.24 2.79 10.96
CA VAL A 347 12.61 3.85 10.15
C VAL A 347 11.37 3.30 9.44
N VAL A 348 10.35 4.14 9.37
CA VAL A 348 9.09 3.89 8.68
C VAL A 348 9.05 4.71 7.41
N TYR A 349 8.88 4.03 6.28
CA TYR A 349 8.75 4.65 4.96
C TYR A 349 7.31 4.57 4.48
N VAL A 350 6.75 5.69 4.03
CA VAL A 350 5.36 5.75 3.53
C VAL A 350 5.21 6.85 2.47
N GLY A 351 4.45 6.55 1.41
CA GLY A 351 4.03 7.56 0.44
C GLY A 351 2.79 8.31 0.89
N ALA A 352 2.74 9.61 0.66
CA ALA A 352 1.58 10.45 0.99
C ALA A 352 1.12 11.30 -0.21
N ASN A 353 -0.17 11.67 -0.19
CA ASN A 353 -0.83 12.48 -1.22
C ASN A 353 -0.59 13.99 -1.05
N ASP A 354 0.55 14.37 -0.48
CA ASP A 354 1.14 15.70 -0.50
C ASP A 354 2.31 15.82 -1.51
N GLY A 355 2.62 14.73 -2.21
CA GLY A 355 3.68 14.68 -3.22
C GLY A 355 4.90 13.86 -2.83
N MET A 356 4.97 13.36 -1.59
CA MET A 356 6.22 12.91 -0.98
C MET A 356 6.21 11.44 -0.57
N LEU A 357 7.39 10.81 -0.68
CA LEU A 357 7.76 9.68 0.17
C LEU A 357 8.37 10.24 1.45
N HIS A 358 7.83 9.86 2.61
CA HIS A 358 8.34 10.27 3.92
C HIS A 358 9.11 9.15 4.60
N ALA A 359 10.15 9.52 5.35
CA ALA A 359 10.87 8.65 6.27
C ALA A 359 10.73 9.17 7.70
N PHE A 360 10.10 8.39 8.59
CA PHE A 360 9.91 8.72 10.00
C PHE A 360 10.74 7.83 10.91
N THR A 361 11.41 8.41 11.91
CA THR A 361 12.16 7.60 12.87
C THR A 361 11.23 6.92 13.88
N SER A 362 11.47 5.64 14.15
CA SER A 362 10.93 4.92 15.31
C SER A 362 12.02 4.67 16.35
N TRP A 363 13.17 5.35 16.26
CA TRP A 363 14.34 5.12 17.12
C TRP A 363 14.84 3.67 17.09
N GLN A 364 15.81 3.35 17.95
CA GLN A 364 16.38 2.01 18.00
C GLN A 364 15.57 1.13 18.96
N PHE A 365 14.99 0.05 18.46
CA PHE A 365 14.39 -0.97 19.32
C PHE A 365 15.48 -1.67 20.13
N SER A 366 15.31 -1.71 21.45
CA SER A 366 16.25 -2.30 22.39
C SER A 366 15.51 -3.10 23.45
N ARG A 367 16.15 -4.14 23.98
CA ARG A 367 15.64 -4.92 25.10
C ARG A 367 16.67 -5.01 26.23
N PRO A 368 16.91 -3.91 26.97
CA PRO A 368 17.84 -3.92 28.10
C PRO A 368 17.21 -4.66 29.28
N GLY A 369 17.35 -6.00 29.29
CA GLY A 369 16.81 -6.85 30.36
C GLY A 369 15.46 -7.45 30.00
N VAL A 370 14.43 -7.20 30.83
CA VAL A 370 13.11 -7.85 30.69
C VAL A 370 12.20 -7.07 29.73
N TYR A 371 12.24 -5.74 29.80
CA TYR A 371 11.37 -4.83 29.05
C TYR A 371 11.95 -4.47 27.67
N SER A 372 11.06 -4.30 26.71
CA SER A 372 11.34 -3.80 25.36
C SER A 372 11.14 -2.28 25.35
N THR A 373 12.05 -1.52 24.74
CA THR A 373 12.06 -0.05 24.79
C THR A 373 12.62 0.54 23.50
N PHE A 374 12.19 1.74 23.14
CA PHE A 374 12.78 2.52 22.06
C PHE A 374 13.79 3.54 22.58
N VAL A 375 15.04 3.41 22.15
CA VAL A 375 16.15 4.25 22.58
C VAL A 375 16.56 5.19 21.46
N ARG A 376 16.62 6.49 21.78
CA ARG A 376 17.09 7.51 20.85
C ARG A 376 18.50 7.16 20.33
N PRO A 377 18.72 7.12 19.01
CA PRO A 377 20.03 6.87 18.43
C PRO A 377 21.07 7.91 18.87
N ALA A 378 22.32 7.50 19.04
CA ALA A 378 23.40 8.42 19.44
C ALA A 378 23.66 9.55 18.42
N ALA A 379 23.36 9.30 17.14
CA ALA A 379 23.48 10.28 16.06
C ALA A 379 22.32 11.29 16.00
N ALA A 380 21.24 11.05 16.74
CA ALA A 380 20.07 11.92 16.75
C ALA A 380 20.31 13.19 17.57
N SER A 381 19.63 14.29 17.20
CA SER A 381 19.61 15.51 18.00
C SER A 381 19.00 15.26 19.38
N PRO A 382 19.47 15.92 20.46
CA PRO A 382 18.82 15.87 21.77
C PRO A 382 17.36 16.36 21.77
N LEU A 383 16.96 17.13 20.75
CA LEU A 383 15.61 17.67 20.57
C LEU A 383 14.72 16.80 19.67
N GLU A 384 15.30 15.81 18.99
CA GLU A 384 14.54 14.88 18.16
C GLU A 384 13.61 14.05 19.05
N LYS A 385 12.36 13.88 18.60
CA LYS A 385 11.35 13.01 19.19
C LYS A 385 11.22 11.73 18.35
N ILE A 386 10.79 10.66 18.99
CA ILE A 386 10.36 9.46 18.25
C ILE A 386 9.14 9.83 17.38
N GLY A 387 9.11 9.33 16.15
CA GLY A 387 8.13 9.68 15.12
C GLY A 387 8.44 10.96 14.35
N ASP A 388 9.60 11.59 14.53
CA ASP A 388 10.00 12.75 13.73
C ASP A 388 10.34 12.37 12.28
N GLU A 389 10.03 13.27 11.33
CA GLU A 389 10.43 13.14 9.93
C GLU A 389 11.97 13.30 9.79
N LEU A 390 12.66 12.29 9.27
CA LEU A 390 14.09 12.34 8.98
C LEU A 390 14.37 13.08 7.67
N TRP A 391 13.56 12.78 6.66
CA TRP A 391 13.60 13.39 5.33
C TRP A 391 12.35 13.01 4.52
N ALA A 392 12.14 13.73 3.42
CA ALA A 392 11.12 13.41 2.42
C ALA A 392 11.68 13.57 0.99
N TYR A 393 11.18 12.75 0.06
CA TYR A 393 11.56 12.78 -1.36
C TYR A 393 10.34 13.09 -2.24
N ILE A 394 10.49 14.04 -3.17
CA ILE A 394 9.49 14.34 -4.20
C ILE A 394 9.99 13.82 -5.55
N PRO A 395 9.30 12.84 -6.16
CA PRO A 395 9.61 12.39 -7.51
C PRO A 395 9.48 13.53 -8.53
N GLN A 396 10.39 13.59 -9.50
CA GLN A 396 10.40 14.66 -10.51
C GLN A 396 9.03 14.79 -11.21
N THR A 397 8.42 13.65 -11.55
CA THR A 397 7.16 13.63 -12.28
C THR A 397 5.99 14.29 -11.53
N LEU A 398 6.10 14.40 -10.21
CA LEU A 398 5.09 15.03 -9.35
C LEU A 398 5.32 16.53 -9.17
N LEU A 399 6.49 17.09 -9.50
CA LEU A 399 6.76 18.52 -9.35
C LEU A 399 5.70 19.42 -10.03
N PRO A 400 5.25 19.15 -11.27
CA PRO A 400 4.20 19.96 -11.87
C PRO A 400 2.82 19.72 -11.26
N HIS A 401 2.61 18.62 -10.54
CA HIS A 401 1.34 18.28 -9.88
C HIS A 401 1.14 19.03 -8.55
N LEU A 402 2.23 19.46 -7.89
CA LEU A 402 2.18 20.13 -6.59
C LEU A 402 1.37 21.44 -6.61
N LYS A 403 1.23 22.08 -7.77
CA LYS A 403 0.39 23.28 -7.92
C LYS A 403 -1.10 23.03 -7.67
N TRP A 404 -1.57 21.79 -7.51
CA TRP A 404 -2.97 21.51 -7.19
C TRP A 404 -3.23 21.43 -5.69
N VAL A 405 -2.31 20.89 -4.90
CA VAL A 405 -2.48 20.74 -3.44
C VAL A 405 -2.56 22.08 -2.70
N ALA A 406 -2.02 23.15 -3.30
CA ALA A 406 -2.10 24.51 -2.79
C ALA A 406 -3.41 25.24 -3.12
N SER A 407 -4.20 24.73 -4.08
CA SER A 407 -5.45 25.36 -4.52
C SER A 407 -6.52 25.27 -3.43
N ASP A 408 -7.25 26.37 -3.19
CA ASP A 408 -8.41 26.40 -2.29
C ASP A 408 -9.53 25.43 -2.72
N SER A 409 -9.62 25.16 -4.03
CA SER A 409 -10.56 24.25 -4.68
C SER A 409 -10.08 22.79 -4.83
N TYR A 410 -9.05 22.36 -4.08
CA TYR A 410 -8.51 21.00 -4.18
C TYR A 410 -9.54 19.89 -3.86
N THR A 411 -9.73 18.95 -4.79
CA THR A 411 -10.71 17.85 -4.72
C THR A 411 -10.10 16.45 -4.57
N HIS A 412 -8.86 16.37 -4.08
CA HIS A 412 -8.01 15.16 -3.98
C HIS A 412 -7.40 14.71 -5.30
N VAL A 413 -6.09 14.44 -5.26
CA VAL A 413 -5.30 13.87 -6.34
C VAL A 413 -4.31 12.88 -5.72
N TYR A 414 -4.12 11.73 -6.36
CA TYR A 414 -3.10 10.76 -5.95
C TYR A 414 -1.69 11.25 -6.34
N TYR A 415 -0.74 11.11 -5.41
CA TYR A 415 0.67 11.42 -5.63
C TYR A 415 1.56 10.19 -5.44
N VAL A 416 2.31 10.08 -4.34
CA VAL A 416 3.09 8.88 -4.01
C VAL A 416 2.19 7.95 -3.23
N ASP A 417 1.55 7.01 -3.91
CA ASP A 417 0.47 6.21 -3.32
C ASP A 417 0.71 4.69 -3.42
N LEU A 418 1.81 4.24 -4.04
CA LEU A 418 2.17 2.81 -4.02
C LEU A 418 2.85 2.46 -2.68
N GLN A 419 2.68 1.21 -2.24
CA GLN A 419 3.47 0.66 -1.13
C GLN A 419 4.97 0.61 -1.53
N PRO A 420 5.88 1.16 -0.71
CA PRO A 420 7.32 0.99 -0.91
C PRO A 420 7.73 -0.49 -0.81
N LYS A 421 8.59 -0.94 -1.72
CA LYS A 421 9.21 -2.26 -1.67
C LYS A 421 10.65 -2.11 -1.16
N ILE A 422 10.91 -2.66 0.02
CA ILE A 422 12.24 -2.64 0.64
C ILE A 422 12.82 -4.05 0.67
N PHE A 423 14.10 -4.18 0.33
CA PHE A 423 14.85 -5.43 0.30
C PHE A 423 16.36 -5.15 0.29
N ASP A 424 17.17 -6.15 0.59
CA ASP A 424 18.62 -6.07 0.47
C ASP A 424 19.09 -6.60 -0.89
N ALA A 425 20.12 -5.95 -1.46
CA ALA A 425 20.74 -6.42 -2.69
C ALA A 425 22.24 -6.17 -2.70
N GLN A 426 22.95 -7.02 -3.44
CA GLN A 426 24.40 -6.92 -3.62
C GLN A 426 24.72 -6.26 -4.96
N ILE A 427 24.56 -4.93 -5.05
CA ILE A 427 24.78 -4.16 -6.29
C ILE A 427 25.87 -3.08 -6.15
N PHE A 428 26.34 -2.85 -4.93
CA PHE A 428 27.25 -1.77 -4.59
C PHE A 428 28.71 -2.22 -4.67
N THR A 429 29.59 -1.26 -4.90
CA THR A 429 31.01 -1.49 -4.68
C THR A 429 31.24 -1.68 -3.18
N PRO A 430 31.97 -2.71 -2.73
CA PRO A 430 32.21 -2.93 -1.31
C PRO A 430 32.92 -1.74 -0.65
N ASP A 431 32.33 -1.23 0.42
CA ASP A 431 32.86 -0.15 1.25
C ASP A 431 32.42 -0.32 2.72
N ALA A 432 32.63 0.71 3.57
CA ALA A 432 32.27 0.65 4.99
C ALA A 432 30.75 0.65 5.24
N LYS A 433 29.96 1.27 4.36
CA LYS A 433 28.48 1.30 4.38
C LYS A 433 27.93 0.03 3.74
N HIS A 434 28.53 -0.40 2.63
CA HIS A 434 28.12 -1.52 1.80
C HIS A 434 29.05 -2.74 1.96
N LEU A 435 29.09 -3.33 3.15
CA LEU A 435 29.94 -4.50 3.41
C LEU A 435 29.65 -5.64 2.43
N GLY A 436 30.68 -6.14 1.75
CA GLY A 436 30.52 -7.17 0.72
C GLY A 436 29.73 -6.71 -0.52
N GLY A 437 29.47 -5.41 -0.69
CA GLY A 437 28.65 -4.85 -1.77
C GLY A 437 27.15 -4.84 -1.48
N TRP A 438 26.76 -5.20 -0.26
CA TRP A 438 25.36 -5.25 0.20
C TRP A 438 24.81 -3.89 0.60
N GLY A 439 23.55 -3.64 0.29
CA GLY A 439 22.81 -2.49 0.83
C GLY A 439 21.32 -2.76 0.87
N THR A 440 20.60 -1.97 1.67
CA THR A 440 19.13 -1.99 1.74
C THR A 440 18.60 -0.94 0.77
N ILE A 441 17.76 -1.39 -0.16
CA ILE A 441 17.20 -0.57 -1.25
C ILE A 441 15.70 -0.44 -1.06
N LEU A 442 15.19 0.77 -1.30
CA LEU A 442 13.77 1.07 -1.41
C LEU A 442 13.44 1.33 -2.88
N VAL A 443 12.41 0.66 -3.40
CA VAL A 443 11.82 0.94 -4.71
C VAL A 443 10.36 1.31 -4.52
N CYS A 444 9.91 2.40 -5.16
CA CYS A 444 8.53 2.83 -5.05
C CYS A 444 8.01 3.40 -6.37
N GLY A 445 6.71 3.21 -6.60
CA GLY A 445 5.95 3.82 -7.68
C GLY A 445 4.91 4.77 -7.13
N LEU A 446 3.97 5.18 -7.98
CA LEU A 446 2.99 6.23 -7.70
C LEU A 446 1.55 5.70 -7.67
N ASN A 447 1.35 4.41 -7.94
CA ASN A 447 0.03 3.80 -8.06
C ASN A 447 -0.82 4.53 -9.11
N MET A 448 -1.92 5.19 -8.70
CA MET A 448 -2.72 6.02 -9.61
C MET A 448 -2.19 7.46 -9.75
N GLY A 449 -1.20 7.85 -8.97
CA GLY A 449 -0.62 9.18 -9.03
C GLY A 449 0.33 9.39 -10.22
N GLY A 450 0.70 10.66 -10.44
CA GLY A 450 1.70 11.04 -11.43
C GLY A 450 1.32 10.78 -12.89
N LYS A 451 0.01 10.80 -13.22
CA LYS A 451 -0.46 10.73 -14.60
C LYS A 451 0.23 11.78 -15.48
N ASN A 452 0.39 11.49 -16.77
CA ASN A 452 1.10 12.40 -17.67
C ASN A 452 0.64 13.87 -17.56
N ILE A 453 1.62 14.75 -17.37
CA ILE A 453 1.46 16.21 -17.36
C ILE A 453 2.63 16.84 -18.12
N TRP A 454 2.55 18.14 -18.39
CA TRP A 454 3.63 18.89 -19.02
C TRP A 454 3.86 20.22 -18.30
N SER A 455 5.08 20.73 -18.45
CA SER A 455 5.47 22.09 -18.10
C SER A 455 6.16 22.74 -19.29
N GLU A 456 5.85 24.00 -19.55
CA GLU A 456 6.49 24.80 -20.60
C GLU A 456 7.16 26.01 -19.95
N ASP A 457 8.48 26.04 -20.01
CA ASP A 457 9.32 27.00 -19.29
C ASP A 457 10.76 27.00 -19.85
N SER A 458 11.64 27.79 -19.25
CA SER A 458 13.08 27.74 -19.49
C SER A 458 13.73 26.75 -18.54
N PHE A 459 14.30 25.66 -19.06
CA PHE A 459 14.99 24.62 -18.29
C PHE A 459 16.50 24.69 -18.46
N ASP A 460 17.26 24.35 -17.43
CA ASP A 460 18.69 24.06 -17.55
C ASP A 460 18.86 22.80 -18.41
N ASN A 461 19.82 22.80 -19.33
CA ASN A 461 20.15 21.65 -20.20
C ASN A 461 21.34 20.83 -19.68
N GLY A 462 21.73 21.01 -18.41
CA GLY A 462 22.85 20.29 -17.77
C GLY A 462 24.23 20.91 -18.03
N SER A 463 24.35 21.82 -19.01
CA SER A 463 25.59 22.59 -19.26
C SER A 463 25.56 24.00 -18.68
N GLY A 464 24.56 24.31 -17.82
CA GLY A 464 24.32 25.64 -17.27
C GLY A 464 23.67 26.61 -18.27
N THR A 465 23.19 26.11 -19.41
CA THR A 465 22.48 26.89 -20.42
C THR A 465 20.98 26.67 -20.30
N TRP A 466 20.22 27.76 -20.28
CA TRP A 466 18.77 27.73 -20.16
C TRP A 466 18.10 27.69 -21.54
N VAL A 467 17.22 26.71 -21.75
CA VAL A 467 16.51 26.47 -23.02
C VAL A 467 15.00 26.49 -22.76
N SER A 468 14.28 27.32 -23.50
CA SER A 468 12.81 27.35 -23.44
C SER A 468 12.21 26.20 -24.22
N GLU A 469 11.45 25.35 -23.53
CA GLU A 469 10.84 24.17 -24.12
C GLU A 469 9.64 23.67 -23.33
N LYS A 470 8.91 22.73 -23.93
CA LYS A 470 7.85 21.98 -23.28
C LYS A 470 8.37 20.59 -22.89
N ARG A 471 8.45 20.29 -21.59
CA ARG A 471 8.79 18.96 -21.07
C ARG A 471 7.53 18.19 -20.65
N ASN A 472 7.51 16.90 -20.94
CA ASN A 472 6.46 15.97 -20.50
C ASN A 472 6.97 15.13 -19.34
N PHE A 473 6.13 14.95 -18.34
CA PHE A 473 6.38 14.15 -17.16
C PHE A 473 5.43 12.96 -17.21
N TYR A 474 5.96 11.76 -17.07
CA TYR A 474 5.23 10.50 -17.15
C TYR A 474 5.34 9.76 -15.82
N PRO A 475 4.42 8.85 -15.48
CA PRO A 475 4.55 8.03 -14.29
C PRO A 475 5.91 7.32 -14.24
N SER A 476 6.53 7.31 -13.06
CA SER A 476 7.87 6.78 -12.86
C SER A 476 7.91 5.76 -11.71
N TYR A 477 8.97 4.96 -11.70
CA TYR A 477 9.49 4.31 -10.50
C TYR A 477 10.79 4.99 -10.08
N PHE A 478 11.08 4.97 -8.80
CA PHE A 478 12.36 5.42 -8.27
C PHE A 478 12.94 4.39 -7.30
N ALA A 479 14.26 4.33 -7.22
CA ALA A 479 15.00 3.48 -6.30
C ALA A 479 15.99 4.31 -5.47
N MET A 480 16.12 3.96 -4.19
CA MET A 480 16.96 4.66 -3.23
C MET A 480 17.76 3.67 -2.38
N ASP A 481 19.04 3.96 -2.14
CA ASP A 481 19.83 3.31 -1.11
C ASP A 481 19.50 3.95 0.25
N ILE A 482 18.95 3.14 1.14
CA ILE A 482 18.56 3.48 2.51
C ILE A 482 19.35 2.67 3.54
N THR A 483 20.53 2.17 3.16
CA THR A 483 21.42 1.42 4.07
C THR A 483 21.78 2.27 5.29
N ASP A 484 22.07 3.56 5.07
CA ASP A 484 22.09 4.58 6.12
C ASP A 484 20.74 5.33 6.11
N PRO A 485 19.85 5.10 7.09
CA PRO A 485 18.52 5.67 7.08
C PRO A 485 18.49 7.21 7.18
N ARG A 486 19.54 7.86 7.69
CA ARG A 486 19.58 9.33 7.86
C ARG A 486 20.16 10.06 6.65
N ASN A 487 20.90 9.36 5.82
CA ASN A 487 21.58 9.85 4.63
C ASN A 487 21.19 8.97 3.42
N PRO A 488 19.94 9.13 2.92
CA PRO A 488 19.47 8.37 1.78
C PRO A 488 20.21 8.81 0.51
N ARG A 489 20.36 7.90 -0.45
CA ARG A 489 20.87 8.24 -1.79
C ARG A 489 19.89 7.78 -2.86
N LEU A 490 19.49 8.68 -3.74
CA LEU A 490 18.72 8.30 -4.93
C LEU A 490 19.63 7.51 -5.89
N LEU A 491 19.17 6.35 -6.37
CA LEU A 491 19.90 5.56 -7.35
C LEU A 491 19.45 5.93 -8.76
N TRP A 492 18.14 6.05 -8.97
CA TRP A 492 17.54 6.45 -10.23
C TRP A 492 16.05 6.76 -10.04
N GLU A 493 15.52 7.62 -10.90
CA GLU A 493 14.09 7.71 -11.23
C GLU A 493 13.93 7.43 -12.73
N ARG A 494 12.99 6.56 -13.11
CA ARG A 494 12.82 6.10 -14.50
C ARG A 494 11.35 6.08 -14.91
N THR A 495 11.10 6.55 -16.13
CA THR A 495 9.88 6.31 -16.87
C THR A 495 10.16 5.33 -18.00
N TYR A 496 9.17 4.52 -18.35
CA TYR A 496 9.28 3.53 -19.43
C TYR A 496 8.21 3.73 -20.48
N THR A 497 8.54 3.36 -21.72
CA THR A 497 7.61 3.41 -22.85
C THR A 497 6.42 2.50 -22.56
N ASP A 498 5.21 3.05 -22.72
CA ASP A 498 3.92 2.39 -22.46
C ASP A 498 3.71 1.84 -21.04
N LEU A 499 4.41 2.38 -20.04
CA LEU A 499 4.25 1.98 -18.64
C LEU A 499 2.87 2.32 -18.08
N LYS A 500 2.38 3.50 -18.44
CA LYS A 500 1.16 4.13 -17.91
C LYS A 500 1.26 4.24 -16.38
N MET A 501 0.17 4.11 -15.63
CA MET A 501 0.20 4.26 -14.16
C MET A 501 1.01 3.15 -13.45
N THR A 502 1.79 3.48 -12.43
CA THR A 502 2.69 2.53 -11.74
C THR A 502 2.00 1.80 -10.59
N THR A 503 0.99 1.01 -10.93
CA THR A 503 0.12 0.25 -10.00
C THR A 503 0.72 -1.09 -9.51
N CYS A 504 1.87 -1.50 -10.06
CA CYS A 504 2.52 -2.75 -9.73
C CYS A 504 3.65 -2.55 -8.72
N ILE A 505 3.64 -3.27 -7.60
CA ILE A 505 4.81 -3.39 -6.72
C ILE A 505 5.85 -4.25 -7.46
N PRO A 506 7.07 -3.73 -7.73
CA PRO A 506 8.10 -4.51 -8.39
C PRO A 506 8.54 -5.74 -7.57
N ALA A 507 8.73 -6.87 -8.24
CA ALA A 507 9.37 -8.05 -7.66
C ALA A 507 10.86 -8.07 -7.98
N VAL A 508 11.66 -8.65 -7.07
CA VAL A 508 13.12 -8.71 -7.19
C VAL A 508 13.53 -10.08 -7.71
N MET A 509 14.40 -10.11 -8.71
CA MET A 509 14.98 -11.32 -9.27
C MET A 509 16.51 -11.25 -9.21
N LYS A 510 17.13 -12.19 -8.51
CA LYS A 510 18.57 -12.43 -8.60
C LYS A 510 18.83 -13.60 -9.54
N VAL A 511 19.69 -13.41 -10.53
CA VAL A 511 20.16 -14.48 -11.44
C VAL A 511 21.66 -14.32 -11.59
N LYS A 512 22.41 -15.33 -11.14
CA LYS A 512 23.85 -15.24 -10.87
C LYS A 512 24.17 -14.03 -9.99
N GLU A 513 25.02 -13.14 -10.46
CA GLU A 513 25.46 -11.93 -9.76
C GLU A 513 24.61 -10.70 -10.11
N LYS A 514 23.61 -10.83 -10.99
CA LYS A 514 22.79 -9.72 -11.46
C LYS A 514 21.45 -9.67 -10.73
N TRP A 515 21.00 -8.44 -10.48
CA TRP A 515 19.76 -8.14 -9.78
C TRP A 515 18.83 -7.37 -10.70
N TYR A 516 17.59 -7.81 -10.79
CA TYR A 516 16.57 -7.26 -11.66
C TYR A 516 15.29 -6.94 -10.89
N LEU A 517 14.55 -5.98 -11.41
CA LEU A 517 13.17 -5.67 -11.04
C LEU A 517 12.23 -6.13 -12.15
N VAL A 518 11.15 -6.81 -11.75
CA VAL A 518 10.08 -7.24 -12.65
C VAL A 518 8.76 -6.63 -12.23
N PHE A 519 8.12 -5.93 -13.16
CA PHE A 519 6.83 -5.28 -12.96
C PHE A 519 6.10 -5.17 -14.29
N GLY A 520 4.80 -4.97 -14.25
CA GLY A 520 3.99 -4.80 -15.46
C GLY A 520 3.45 -3.39 -15.64
N SER A 521 2.89 -3.12 -16.83
CA SER A 521 2.21 -1.87 -17.15
C SER A 521 0.90 -1.75 -16.36
N GLY A 522 0.54 -0.54 -15.95
CA GLY A 522 -0.74 -0.27 -15.33
C GLY A 522 -1.78 0.30 -16.30
N PRO A 523 -2.95 0.72 -15.78
CA PRO A 523 -3.99 1.34 -16.59
C PRO A 523 -3.62 2.75 -17.09
N ASP A 524 -4.27 3.16 -18.18
CA ASP A 524 -4.17 4.51 -18.78
C ASP A 524 -5.03 5.55 -18.04
N THR A 525 -6.12 5.08 -17.44
CA THR A 525 -7.16 5.94 -16.87
C THR A 525 -7.46 5.58 -15.42
N TYR A 526 -7.95 6.55 -14.67
CA TYR A 526 -8.48 6.37 -13.32
C TYR A 526 -9.70 5.43 -13.25
N LYS A 527 -10.25 5.00 -14.40
CA LYS A 527 -11.29 3.96 -14.45
C LYS A 527 -10.73 2.53 -14.45
N GLY A 528 -9.41 2.38 -14.38
CA GLY A 528 -8.74 1.09 -14.51
C GLY A 528 -8.90 0.50 -15.91
N THR A 529 -8.85 1.35 -16.94
CA THR A 529 -8.88 0.92 -18.36
C THR A 529 -7.55 1.22 -19.03
N SER A 530 -7.21 0.43 -20.04
CA SER A 530 -6.04 0.61 -20.91
C SER A 530 -6.50 0.62 -22.36
N THR A 531 -5.74 1.29 -23.22
CA THR A 531 -5.85 1.35 -24.68
C THR A 531 -4.70 0.62 -25.37
N VAL A 532 -3.69 0.20 -24.60
CA VAL A 532 -2.51 -0.54 -25.06
C VAL A 532 -2.56 -2.01 -24.60
N GLU A 533 -1.60 -2.81 -25.06
CA GLU A 533 -1.40 -4.16 -24.53
C GLU A 533 -0.80 -4.11 -23.11
N GLY A 534 -0.99 -5.20 -22.37
CA GLY A 534 -0.30 -5.41 -21.10
C GLY A 534 1.17 -5.72 -21.40
N HIS A 535 2.08 -5.03 -20.73
CA HIS A 535 3.52 -5.16 -20.92
C HIS A 535 4.22 -5.58 -19.64
N ILE A 536 5.32 -6.31 -19.75
CA ILE A 536 6.17 -6.71 -18.63
C ILE A 536 7.59 -6.19 -18.86
N TYR A 537 8.11 -5.52 -17.84
CA TYR A 537 9.41 -4.87 -17.82
C TYR A 537 10.36 -5.69 -16.96
N ILE A 538 11.60 -5.86 -17.46
CA ILE A 538 12.73 -6.37 -16.69
C ILE A 538 13.76 -5.24 -16.65
N ALA A 539 13.90 -4.60 -15.49
CA ALA A 539 14.84 -3.51 -15.27
C ALA A 539 16.05 -4.00 -14.46
N ASP A 540 17.25 -3.63 -14.86
CA ASP A 540 18.45 -3.80 -14.03
C ASP A 540 18.30 -2.96 -12.76
N LEU A 541 18.48 -3.57 -11.59
CA LEU A 541 18.25 -2.89 -10.31
C LEU A 541 19.23 -1.74 -10.08
N LYS A 542 20.49 -1.90 -10.53
CA LYS A 542 21.55 -0.92 -10.29
C LYS A 542 21.34 0.37 -11.08
N THR A 543 20.88 0.24 -12.33
CA THR A 543 20.79 1.37 -13.28
C THR A 543 19.36 1.82 -13.58
N GLY A 544 18.37 0.99 -13.27
CA GLY A 544 16.97 1.19 -13.64
C GLY A 544 16.70 0.97 -15.13
N ASN A 545 17.73 0.67 -15.93
CA ASN A 545 17.59 0.47 -17.38
C ASN A 545 16.89 -0.85 -17.67
N THR A 546 15.96 -0.83 -18.61
CA THR A 546 15.27 -2.04 -19.06
C THR A 546 15.98 -2.70 -20.24
N ILE A 547 15.71 -3.99 -20.42
CA ILE A 547 16.12 -4.72 -21.61
C ILE A 547 14.95 -4.74 -22.59
N PRO A 548 15.03 -4.04 -23.73
CA PRO A 548 13.92 -3.90 -24.67
C PRO A 548 13.68 -5.18 -25.48
N ASN A 549 12.45 -5.39 -25.93
CA ASN A 549 12.18 -6.33 -27.00
C ASN A 549 12.77 -5.82 -28.32
N SER A 550 13.88 -6.42 -28.77
CA SER A 550 14.60 -6.00 -29.98
C SER A 550 13.81 -6.17 -31.29
N ALA A 551 12.74 -6.99 -31.30
CA ALA A 551 11.86 -7.12 -32.46
C ALA A 551 10.82 -6.00 -32.54
N SER A 552 10.44 -5.40 -31.41
CA SER A 552 9.42 -4.34 -31.32
C SER A 552 10.01 -2.94 -31.30
N PHE A 553 11.29 -2.79 -30.95
CA PHE A 553 11.97 -1.50 -30.85
C PHE A 553 13.22 -1.45 -31.72
N ALA A 554 13.56 -0.25 -32.18
CA ALA A 554 14.84 -0.04 -32.84
C ALA A 554 16.00 -0.33 -31.87
N SER A 555 17.11 -0.84 -32.40
CA SER A 555 18.35 -1.02 -31.62
C SER A 555 18.74 0.30 -30.93
N GLY A 556 18.94 0.26 -29.61
CA GLY A 556 19.33 1.42 -28.79
C GLY A 556 18.25 2.02 -27.89
N VAL A 557 16.99 1.58 -27.95
CA VAL A 557 15.95 2.00 -26.97
C VAL A 557 16.15 1.25 -25.65
N THR A 558 16.48 1.94 -24.56
CA THR A 558 16.82 1.30 -23.26
C THR A 558 15.69 1.32 -22.23
N ASN A 559 14.60 2.05 -22.47
CA ASN A 559 13.48 2.24 -21.53
C ASN A 559 12.16 1.65 -22.07
N ALA A 560 12.17 0.36 -22.43
CA ALA A 560 11.04 -0.34 -23.02
C ALA A 560 10.81 -1.71 -22.39
N TRP A 561 9.61 -2.25 -22.60
CA TRP A 561 9.22 -3.57 -22.11
C TRP A 561 9.93 -4.70 -22.85
N LEU A 562 10.08 -5.84 -22.16
CA LEU A 562 10.67 -7.05 -22.74
C LEU A 562 9.59 -7.97 -23.32
N PHE A 563 8.47 -8.13 -22.61
CA PHE A 563 7.36 -8.97 -23.02
C PHE A 563 6.06 -8.18 -23.16
N ALA A 564 5.24 -8.57 -24.14
CA ALA A 564 3.87 -8.13 -24.29
C ALA A 564 2.92 -9.31 -24.05
N SER A 565 1.76 -9.02 -23.50
CA SER A 565 0.69 -9.98 -23.21
C SER A 565 0.03 -10.57 -24.46
N GLY A 566 0.12 -9.84 -25.59
CA GLY A 566 -0.55 -10.19 -26.85
C GLY A 566 -2.06 -9.94 -26.83
N VAL A 567 -2.57 -9.13 -25.90
CA VAL A 567 -3.97 -8.71 -25.82
C VAL A 567 -4.07 -7.21 -25.58
N SER A 568 -4.85 -6.52 -26.40
CA SER A 568 -5.11 -5.08 -26.24
C SER A 568 -6.07 -4.79 -25.08
N ASN A 569 -6.07 -3.55 -24.61
CA ASN A 569 -6.86 -3.06 -23.47
C ASN A 569 -6.55 -3.81 -22.18
N ALA A 570 -5.26 -4.04 -21.95
CA ALA A 570 -4.76 -4.84 -20.84
C ALA A 570 -3.81 -4.04 -19.95
N PHE A 571 -3.75 -4.45 -18.69
CA PHE A 571 -2.79 -4.01 -17.70
C PHE A 571 -2.48 -5.18 -16.75
N MET A 572 -1.36 -5.09 -16.06
CA MET A 572 -0.81 -6.17 -15.25
C MET A 572 -1.04 -5.90 -13.75
N SER A 573 -0.94 -6.96 -12.95
CA SER A 573 -0.85 -6.92 -11.50
C SER A 573 0.59 -7.10 -11.03
N SER A 574 0.83 -6.84 -9.75
CA SER A 574 2.17 -6.98 -9.15
C SER A 574 2.70 -8.42 -9.27
N ALA A 575 4.02 -8.55 -9.39
CA ALA A 575 4.69 -9.82 -9.58
C ALA A 575 5.03 -10.53 -8.26
N CYS A 576 5.27 -11.84 -8.34
CA CYS A 576 5.95 -12.62 -7.30
C CYS A 576 6.98 -13.54 -7.96
N THR A 577 8.04 -13.91 -7.22
CA THR A 577 9.19 -14.67 -7.73
C THR A 577 9.36 -15.99 -6.97
N LEU A 578 9.92 -16.98 -7.67
CA LEU A 578 10.16 -18.34 -7.18
C LEU A 578 11.63 -18.71 -7.43
N ASP A 579 12.32 -19.04 -6.35
CA ASP A 579 13.58 -19.79 -6.33
C ASP A 579 13.23 -21.19 -5.83
N MET A 580 13.27 -22.17 -6.73
CA MET A 580 12.68 -23.50 -6.57
C MET A 580 13.56 -24.40 -5.71
N ASP A 581 14.87 -24.34 -5.89
CA ASP A 581 15.87 -25.17 -5.21
C ASP A 581 16.66 -24.40 -4.16
N LEU A 582 16.27 -23.15 -3.87
CA LEU A 582 16.93 -22.26 -2.92
C LEU A 582 18.42 -22.13 -3.22
N ASN A 583 18.76 -22.00 -4.50
CA ASN A 583 20.14 -21.93 -4.97
C ASN A 583 20.61 -20.49 -5.22
N TYR A 584 19.81 -19.50 -4.81
CA TYR A 584 20.09 -18.07 -4.95
C TYR A 584 19.91 -17.52 -6.37
N ASN A 585 19.30 -18.30 -7.25
CA ASN A 585 18.84 -17.90 -8.58
C ASN A 585 17.32 -18.05 -8.64
N VAL A 586 16.65 -17.02 -9.12
CA VAL A 586 15.21 -17.09 -9.36
C VAL A 586 14.94 -17.86 -10.64
N ASP A 587 14.10 -18.89 -10.57
CA ASP A 587 13.70 -19.73 -11.71
C ASP A 587 12.47 -19.18 -12.44
N ALA A 588 11.57 -18.52 -11.71
CA ALA A 588 10.34 -18.00 -12.31
C ALA A 588 9.77 -16.76 -11.62
N ALA A 589 9.02 -15.98 -12.38
CA ALA A 589 8.15 -14.92 -11.87
C ALA A 589 6.72 -15.10 -12.40
N TYR A 590 5.73 -14.71 -11.60
CA TYR A 590 4.31 -14.83 -11.95
C TYR A 590 3.58 -13.50 -11.76
N LEU A 591 2.78 -13.12 -12.76
CA LEU A 591 2.02 -11.88 -12.80
C LEU A 591 0.60 -12.16 -13.32
N GLY A 592 -0.41 -11.63 -12.65
CA GLY A 592 -1.77 -11.59 -13.19
C GLY A 592 -1.93 -10.48 -14.24
N GLU A 593 -2.83 -10.68 -15.17
CA GLU A 593 -3.27 -9.72 -16.19
C GLU A 593 -4.77 -9.44 -16.01
N THR A 594 -5.18 -8.20 -16.25
CA THR A 594 -6.57 -7.81 -16.44
C THR A 594 -6.73 -7.17 -17.81
N TYR A 595 -7.71 -7.64 -18.59
CA TYR A 595 -7.98 -7.09 -19.92
C TYR A 595 -9.47 -7.04 -20.23
N TYR A 596 -9.84 -6.08 -21.09
CA TYR A 596 -11.23 -5.91 -21.53
C TYR A 596 -11.41 -6.42 -22.96
N GLN A 597 -12.27 -7.42 -23.12
CA GLN A 597 -12.55 -8.02 -24.42
C GLN A 597 -14.00 -8.45 -24.54
N SER A 598 -14.64 -8.12 -25.66
CA SER A 598 -16.01 -8.54 -25.99
C SER A 598 -17.04 -8.16 -24.91
N GLY A 599 -16.93 -6.98 -24.33
CA GLY A 599 -17.90 -6.48 -23.35
C GLY A 599 -17.69 -6.97 -21.91
N THR A 600 -16.63 -7.74 -21.65
CA THR A 600 -16.37 -8.34 -20.33
C THR A 600 -14.91 -8.19 -19.94
N TRP A 601 -14.67 -8.02 -18.64
CA TRP A 601 -13.35 -8.12 -18.04
C TRP A 601 -12.94 -9.58 -17.90
N LYS A 602 -11.69 -9.88 -18.25
CA LYS A 602 -11.07 -11.20 -18.18
C LYS A 602 -9.67 -11.08 -17.60
N GLY A 603 -9.05 -12.20 -17.29
CA GLY A 603 -7.69 -12.22 -16.76
C GLY A 603 -6.94 -13.52 -17.06
N ARG A 604 -5.61 -13.41 -17.04
CA ARG A 604 -4.66 -14.50 -17.26
C ARG A 604 -3.54 -14.42 -16.24
N LEU A 605 -2.95 -15.55 -15.92
CA LEU A 605 -1.72 -15.62 -15.13
C LEU A 605 -0.56 -15.88 -16.08
N HIS A 606 0.40 -14.97 -16.11
CA HIS A 606 1.63 -15.07 -16.89
C HIS A 606 2.74 -15.66 -16.03
N LYS A 607 3.59 -16.46 -16.66
CA LYS A 607 4.86 -16.93 -16.11
C LYS A 607 5.99 -16.35 -16.93
N ILE A 608 7.04 -15.88 -16.27
CA ILE A 608 8.37 -15.67 -16.85
C ILE A 608 9.26 -16.77 -16.28
N ALA A 609 9.87 -17.58 -17.15
CA ALA A 609 10.80 -18.63 -16.77
C ALA A 609 12.24 -18.22 -17.12
N VAL A 610 13.16 -18.43 -16.19
CA VAL A 610 14.61 -18.20 -16.35
C VAL A 610 15.26 -19.51 -16.76
N PRO A 611 15.80 -19.62 -17.98
CA PRO A 611 16.45 -20.83 -18.45
C PRO A 611 17.72 -21.18 -17.67
N TRP A 612 18.00 -22.48 -17.56
CA TRP A 612 19.30 -22.98 -17.14
C TRP A 612 19.67 -24.24 -17.93
N ASP A 613 20.96 -24.41 -18.16
CA ASP A 613 21.52 -25.61 -18.78
C ASP A 613 21.96 -26.61 -17.71
N SER A 614 21.40 -27.82 -17.74
CA SER A 614 21.88 -28.95 -16.94
C SER A 614 22.92 -29.75 -17.74
N TRP A 615 24.17 -29.80 -17.29
CA TRP A 615 25.13 -30.75 -17.83
C TRP A 615 24.82 -32.15 -17.28
N ASP A 616 24.52 -33.09 -18.18
CA ASP A 616 24.40 -34.50 -17.84
C ASP A 616 25.76 -34.96 -17.26
N THR A 617 25.77 -35.38 -15.99
CA THR A 617 26.90 -35.86 -15.16
C THR A 617 27.53 -34.96 -14.07
N GLY A 618 26.71 -34.20 -13.32
CA GLY A 618 27.05 -33.85 -11.92
C GLY A 618 27.34 -32.37 -11.63
N VAL A 619 26.28 -31.67 -11.24
CA VAL A 619 26.21 -30.51 -10.31
C VAL A 619 27.03 -29.25 -10.66
N THR A 620 26.65 -28.59 -11.77
CA THR A 620 26.43 -27.12 -11.79
C THR A 620 25.47 -26.79 -12.94
N SER A 621 24.22 -26.46 -12.64
CA SER A 621 23.32 -25.81 -13.60
C SER A 621 23.84 -24.41 -13.89
N THR A 622 23.89 -24.00 -15.16
CA THR A 622 24.26 -22.63 -15.53
C THR A 622 23.02 -21.86 -15.95
N TYR A 623 22.61 -20.90 -15.12
CA TYR A 623 21.48 -20.02 -15.43
C TYR A 623 21.80 -19.06 -16.58
N HIS A 624 20.78 -18.67 -17.33
CA HIS A 624 20.87 -17.65 -18.38
C HIS A 624 20.53 -16.30 -17.72
N ASP A 625 21.56 -15.52 -17.42
CA ASP A 625 21.45 -14.21 -16.77
C ASP A 625 21.25 -13.05 -17.75
N ASP A 626 21.02 -13.35 -19.04
CA ASP A 626 20.50 -12.37 -20.00
C ASP A 626 18.97 -12.54 -20.12
N PRO A 627 18.18 -11.55 -19.70
CA PRO A 627 16.73 -11.58 -19.84
C PRO A 627 16.21 -11.83 -21.25
N LEU A 628 16.98 -11.55 -22.31
CA LEU A 628 16.58 -11.88 -23.70
C LEU A 628 16.38 -13.38 -23.92
N ASP A 629 17.03 -14.22 -23.12
CA ASP A 629 16.87 -15.68 -23.18
C ASP A 629 15.61 -16.15 -22.44
N TRP A 630 15.06 -15.33 -21.53
CA TRP A 630 13.93 -15.69 -20.69
C TRP A 630 12.65 -15.90 -21.49
N LYS A 631 11.75 -16.74 -20.96
CA LYS A 631 10.55 -17.18 -21.69
C LYS A 631 9.29 -16.74 -20.96
N GLN A 632 8.46 -15.94 -21.63
CA GLN A 632 7.12 -15.62 -21.15
C GLN A 632 6.11 -16.63 -21.71
N THR A 633 5.25 -17.17 -20.83
CA THR A 633 4.15 -18.06 -21.19
C THR A 633 2.88 -17.69 -20.43
N ILE A 634 1.72 -18.09 -20.96
CA ILE A 634 0.45 -17.98 -20.25
C ILE A 634 0.27 -19.28 -19.46
N LEU A 635 0.34 -19.18 -18.13
CA LEU A 635 0.19 -20.33 -17.24
C LEU A 635 -1.27 -20.72 -17.07
N PHE A 636 -2.15 -19.74 -16.87
CA PHE A 636 -3.57 -19.99 -16.56
C PHE A 636 -4.50 -18.95 -17.18
N ASN A 637 -5.66 -19.39 -17.67
CA ASN A 637 -6.74 -18.51 -18.12
C ASN A 637 -7.88 -18.50 -17.09
N ALA A 638 -8.00 -17.40 -16.35
CA ALA A 638 -8.94 -17.30 -15.22
C ALA A 638 -10.36 -16.88 -15.63
N ALA A 639 -10.57 -16.47 -16.88
CA ALA A 639 -11.84 -15.92 -17.42
C ALA A 639 -12.40 -14.67 -16.72
N LYS A 640 -11.84 -14.28 -15.56
CA LYS A 640 -12.18 -13.11 -14.74
C LYS A 640 -10.92 -12.32 -14.40
N PRO A 641 -11.03 -10.99 -14.17
CA PRO A 641 -9.87 -10.12 -14.02
C PRO A 641 -9.02 -10.47 -12.79
N ILE A 642 -7.69 -10.39 -12.92
CA ILE A 642 -6.74 -10.58 -11.81
C ILE A 642 -6.06 -9.25 -11.54
N THR A 643 -6.38 -8.63 -10.39
CA THR A 643 -5.81 -7.33 -9.98
C THR A 643 -4.87 -7.45 -8.79
N ALA A 644 -5.09 -8.43 -7.92
CA ALA A 644 -4.22 -8.72 -6.79
C ALA A 644 -2.96 -9.48 -7.22
N ALA A 645 -1.85 -9.25 -6.50
CA ALA A 645 -0.63 -10.02 -6.66
C ALA A 645 -0.87 -11.52 -6.31
N PRO A 646 -0.30 -12.46 -7.06
CA PRO A 646 -0.28 -13.86 -6.65
C PRO A 646 0.65 -14.10 -5.45
N THR A 647 0.49 -15.27 -4.82
CA THR A 647 1.40 -15.80 -3.81
C THR A 647 1.78 -17.25 -4.14
N ILE A 648 2.94 -17.70 -3.69
CA ILE A 648 3.56 -18.97 -4.12
C ILE A 648 3.87 -19.84 -2.91
N SER A 649 3.65 -21.16 -3.05
CA SER A 649 4.21 -22.17 -2.13
C SER A 649 4.68 -23.39 -2.90
N LEU A 650 5.36 -24.29 -2.18
CA LEU A 650 5.66 -25.64 -2.65
C LEU A 650 4.78 -26.66 -1.92
N ASP A 651 4.50 -27.79 -2.56
CA ASP A 651 3.94 -28.97 -1.87
C ASP A 651 5.02 -29.99 -1.51
N THR A 652 4.60 -31.08 -0.84
CA THR A 652 5.50 -32.15 -0.40
C THR A 652 6.15 -32.94 -1.54
N PHE A 653 5.76 -32.71 -2.80
CA PHE A 653 6.29 -33.37 -3.98
C PHE A 653 7.19 -32.46 -4.83
N ASP A 654 7.51 -31.27 -4.31
CA ASP A 654 8.22 -30.19 -5.01
C ASP A 654 7.44 -29.67 -6.23
N ASN A 655 6.11 -29.62 -6.18
CA ASN A 655 5.36 -28.86 -7.18
C ASN A 655 5.21 -27.41 -6.74
N ALA A 656 5.44 -26.47 -7.67
CA ALA A 656 5.16 -25.06 -7.43
C ALA A 656 3.65 -24.77 -7.54
N TRP A 657 3.10 -24.14 -6.52
CA TRP A 657 1.70 -23.72 -6.43
C TRP A 657 1.58 -22.21 -6.42
N ILE A 658 0.65 -21.69 -7.22
CA ILE A 658 0.36 -20.27 -7.33
C ILE A 658 -1.08 -20.01 -6.91
N TYR A 659 -1.28 -19.16 -5.90
CA TYR A 659 -2.58 -18.79 -5.37
C TYR A 659 -2.92 -17.35 -5.67
N PHE A 660 -4.15 -17.13 -6.09
CA PHE A 660 -4.67 -15.82 -6.46
C PHE A 660 -6.20 -15.84 -6.44
N GLY A 661 -6.80 -14.65 -6.40
CA GLY A 661 -8.24 -14.47 -6.55
C GLY A 661 -8.56 -13.52 -7.69
N THR A 662 -9.80 -13.58 -8.17
CA THR A 662 -10.29 -12.70 -9.23
C THR A 662 -11.16 -11.58 -8.69
N GLY A 663 -11.12 -10.45 -9.39
CA GLY A 663 -11.81 -9.25 -8.97
C GLY A 663 -11.18 -7.99 -9.51
N ARG A 664 -12.00 -6.94 -9.66
CA ARG A 664 -11.55 -5.56 -9.80
C ARG A 664 -12.39 -4.66 -8.88
N TYR A 665 -11.75 -3.68 -8.28
CA TYR A 665 -12.40 -2.65 -7.48
C TYR A 665 -11.59 -1.35 -7.61
N ILE A 666 -11.65 -0.77 -8.81
CA ILE A 666 -10.84 0.37 -9.23
C ILE A 666 -11.74 1.58 -9.50
N HIS A 667 -12.92 1.34 -10.08
CA HIS A 667 -13.88 2.39 -10.45
C HIS A 667 -15.27 2.09 -9.87
N GLU A 668 -16.13 3.10 -9.79
CA GLU A 668 -17.51 2.97 -9.28
C GLU A 668 -18.35 1.94 -10.05
N ASP A 669 -18.12 1.81 -11.36
CA ASP A 669 -18.76 0.79 -12.20
C ASP A 669 -18.52 -0.64 -11.67
N ASP A 670 -17.42 -0.86 -10.95
CA ASP A 670 -17.12 -2.15 -10.36
C ASP A 670 -18.08 -2.47 -9.21
N LYS A 671 -18.61 -1.48 -8.48
CA LYS A 671 -19.63 -1.69 -7.43
C LYS A 671 -20.91 -2.32 -7.98
N LEU A 672 -21.20 -2.07 -9.26
CA LEU A 672 -22.40 -2.58 -9.94
C LEU A 672 -22.18 -3.96 -10.55
N ASN A 673 -20.94 -4.34 -10.84
CA ASN A 673 -20.63 -5.65 -11.39
C ASN A 673 -20.97 -6.75 -10.37
N SER A 674 -21.85 -7.67 -10.78
CA SER A 674 -22.29 -8.82 -10.00
C SER A 674 -21.75 -10.14 -10.52
N ASP A 675 -20.71 -10.11 -11.37
CA ASP A 675 -20.13 -11.33 -11.90
C ASP A 675 -19.52 -12.15 -10.78
N THR A 676 -19.76 -13.46 -10.82
CA THR A 676 -19.13 -14.42 -9.94
C THR A 676 -17.61 -14.41 -10.13
N GLN A 677 -16.90 -14.30 -9.01
CA GLN A 677 -15.44 -14.33 -8.91
C GLN A 677 -14.98 -15.63 -8.23
N TYR A 678 -13.67 -15.87 -8.24
CA TYR A 678 -13.09 -17.14 -7.84
C TYR A 678 -11.79 -16.97 -7.06
N LEU A 679 -11.50 -17.95 -6.22
CA LEU A 679 -10.19 -18.23 -5.65
C LEU A 679 -9.58 -19.42 -6.37
N PHE A 680 -8.27 -19.38 -6.60
CA PHE A 680 -7.53 -20.42 -7.29
C PHE A 680 -6.27 -20.82 -6.53
N GLY A 681 -5.92 -22.09 -6.62
CA GLY A 681 -4.57 -22.60 -6.40
C GLY A 681 -4.18 -23.45 -7.60
N VAL A 682 -3.15 -23.05 -8.36
CA VAL A 682 -2.77 -23.68 -9.63
C VAL A 682 -1.34 -24.21 -9.53
N LYS A 683 -1.13 -25.46 -9.94
CA LYS A 683 0.21 -26.05 -10.05
C LYS A 683 0.86 -25.62 -11.36
N ASP A 684 2.12 -25.23 -11.30
CA ASP A 684 2.89 -24.96 -12.51
C ASP A 684 3.30 -26.27 -13.22
N PRO A 685 2.83 -26.55 -14.46
CA PRO A 685 3.20 -27.76 -15.19
C PRO A 685 4.71 -27.91 -15.41
N PHE A 686 5.45 -26.80 -15.47
CA PHE A 686 6.90 -26.81 -15.64
C PHE A 686 7.64 -27.36 -14.41
N PHE A 687 7.10 -27.12 -13.21
CA PHE A 687 7.62 -27.63 -11.94
C PHE A 687 6.81 -28.83 -11.42
N ASN A 688 6.02 -29.48 -12.27
CA ASN A 688 5.21 -30.63 -11.89
C ASN A 688 5.72 -31.91 -12.58
N LYS A 689 6.30 -32.81 -11.77
CA LYS A 689 6.93 -34.07 -12.24
C LYS A 689 5.97 -34.98 -13.01
N LYS A 690 4.64 -34.82 -12.85
CA LYS A 690 3.62 -35.54 -13.65
C LYS A 690 3.80 -35.33 -15.16
N TYR A 691 4.39 -34.21 -15.58
CA TYR A 691 4.60 -33.85 -16.97
C TYR A 691 6.01 -34.14 -17.49
N THR A 692 6.75 -35.04 -16.84
CA THR A 692 8.08 -35.49 -17.28
C THR A 692 8.08 -35.87 -18.76
N GLY A 693 9.03 -35.33 -19.53
CA GLY A 693 9.20 -35.60 -20.97
C GLY A 693 8.32 -34.77 -21.90
N THR A 694 7.47 -33.88 -21.38
CA THR A 694 6.61 -32.99 -22.19
C THR A 694 6.72 -31.53 -21.77
N TYR A 695 6.35 -31.18 -20.53
CA TYR A 695 6.37 -29.80 -20.03
C TYR A 695 7.31 -29.58 -18.84
N TYR A 696 7.57 -30.63 -18.05
CA TYR A 696 8.45 -30.54 -16.88
C TYR A 696 9.87 -30.16 -17.30
N HIS A 697 10.38 -29.04 -16.78
CA HIS A 697 11.66 -28.43 -17.16
C HIS A 697 11.89 -28.25 -18.68
N ASN A 698 10.82 -28.09 -19.47
CA ASN A 698 10.92 -27.91 -20.91
C ASN A 698 10.63 -26.45 -21.32
N TYR A 699 11.67 -25.69 -21.67
CA TYR A 699 11.53 -24.29 -22.12
C TYR A 699 10.94 -24.13 -23.52
N ALA A 700 10.95 -25.20 -24.32
CA ALA A 700 10.43 -25.18 -25.69
C ALA A 700 8.93 -25.50 -25.78
N SER A 701 8.29 -25.88 -24.67
CA SER A 701 6.86 -26.25 -24.66
C SER A 701 6.20 -25.78 -23.38
N SER A 702 5.01 -25.17 -23.52
CA SER A 702 4.21 -24.73 -22.38
C SER A 702 2.79 -25.29 -22.44
N LEU A 703 2.17 -25.43 -21.27
CA LEU A 703 0.79 -25.84 -21.13
C LEU A 703 0.02 -24.70 -20.43
N THR A 704 -0.94 -24.11 -21.15
CA THR A 704 -1.88 -23.17 -20.56
C THR A 704 -3.04 -23.94 -19.94
N LEU A 705 -3.23 -23.76 -18.63
CA LEU A 705 -4.32 -24.36 -17.87
C LEU A 705 -5.56 -23.45 -17.87
N ASP A 706 -6.71 -24.04 -17.60
CA ASP A 706 -7.97 -23.34 -17.33
C ASP A 706 -8.77 -24.02 -16.22
N ILE A 707 -9.92 -23.47 -15.87
CA ILE A 707 -10.76 -23.95 -14.76
C ILE A 707 -11.17 -25.43 -14.89
N THR A 708 -11.21 -26.00 -16.09
CA THR A 708 -11.57 -27.41 -16.32
C THR A 708 -10.48 -28.39 -15.90
N ASN A 709 -9.23 -27.91 -15.77
CA ASN A 709 -8.11 -28.71 -15.30
C ASN A 709 -8.06 -28.81 -13.76
N LEU A 710 -8.83 -27.97 -13.07
CA LEU A 710 -8.77 -27.81 -11.63
C LEU A 710 -9.83 -28.65 -10.89
N PHE A 711 -9.55 -28.96 -9.63
CA PHE A 711 -10.49 -29.55 -8.69
C PHE A 711 -11.52 -28.51 -8.24
N ASN A 712 -12.82 -28.84 -8.35
CA ASN A 712 -13.88 -27.99 -7.81
C ASN A 712 -14.01 -28.23 -6.30
N ALA A 713 -13.61 -27.26 -5.48
CA ALA A 713 -13.67 -27.35 -4.02
C ALA A 713 -15.05 -26.99 -3.43
N ASP A 714 -15.95 -26.38 -4.20
CA ASP A 714 -17.22 -25.85 -3.72
C ASP A 714 -18.14 -26.86 -3.04
N PRO A 715 -18.36 -28.09 -3.59
CA PRO A 715 -19.35 -28.98 -3.01
C PRO A 715 -18.85 -29.66 -1.72
N TYR A 716 -17.58 -29.50 -1.34
CA TYR A 716 -16.98 -30.27 -0.25
C TYR A 716 -17.12 -29.56 1.11
N ASN A 717 -17.78 -30.24 2.05
CA ASN A 717 -17.88 -29.83 3.45
C ASN A 717 -17.04 -30.75 4.32
N VAL A 718 -16.12 -30.17 5.08
CA VAL A 718 -15.16 -30.91 5.93
C VAL A 718 -15.65 -30.86 7.37
N TYR A 719 -15.84 -32.03 7.98
CA TYR A 719 -16.21 -32.12 9.39
C TYR A 719 -14.98 -32.20 10.28
N LEU A 720 -15.12 -31.68 11.49
CA LEU A 720 -14.06 -31.64 12.50
C LEU A 720 -13.44 -33.04 12.71
N GLY A 721 -12.11 -33.12 12.63
CA GLY A 721 -11.34 -34.36 12.77
C GLY A 721 -11.14 -35.14 11.46
N GLY A 722 -11.76 -34.73 10.35
CA GLY A 722 -11.41 -35.23 9.01
C GLY A 722 -11.90 -36.65 8.69
N THR A 723 -12.63 -37.29 9.60
CA THR A 723 -13.19 -38.63 9.40
C THR A 723 -14.42 -38.64 8.51
N THR A 724 -15.00 -37.47 8.22
CA THR A 724 -16.24 -37.34 7.47
C THR A 724 -16.20 -36.11 6.59
N ILE A 725 -16.32 -36.34 5.29
CA ILE A 725 -16.40 -35.30 4.27
C ILE A 725 -17.62 -35.58 3.42
N TYR A 726 -18.39 -34.53 3.16
CA TYR A 726 -19.56 -34.57 2.30
C TYR A 726 -19.31 -33.82 1.01
N GLN A 727 -19.80 -34.35 -0.10
CA GLN A 727 -19.94 -33.64 -1.37
C GLN A 727 -21.41 -33.29 -1.57
N GLY A 728 -21.79 -32.05 -1.30
CA GLY A 728 -23.19 -31.63 -1.17
C GLY A 728 -23.87 -32.39 -0.03
N ALA A 729 -24.93 -33.13 -0.36
CA ALA A 729 -25.65 -33.97 0.61
C ALA A 729 -25.14 -35.43 0.68
N SER A 730 -24.19 -35.82 -0.19
CA SER A 730 -23.70 -37.19 -0.29
C SER A 730 -22.41 -37.37 0.50
N TYR A 731 -22.30 -38.48 1.24
CA TYR A 731 -21.04 -38.85 1.88
C TYR A 731 -19.97 -39.11 0.81
N PHE A 732 -18.82 -38.45 0.95
CA PHE A 732 -17.71 -38.56 0.02
C PHE A 732 -16.63 -39.51 0.55
N GLY A 733 -16.20 -39.32 1.80
CA GLY A 733 -15.09 -40.09 2.38
C GLY A 733 -14.43 -39.40 3.56
N THR A 734 -13.12 -39.64 3.70
CA THR A 734 -12.23 -39.06 4.70
C THR A 734 -11.37 -37.94 4.11
N TRP A 735 -10.60 -37.25 4.95
CA TRP A 735 -9.62 -36.25 4.52
C TRP A 735 -8.61 -36.78 3.50
N ASP A 736 -8.12 -38.00 3.68
CA ASP A 736 -7.16 -38.60 2.76
C ASP A 736 -7.78 -38.85 1.37
N ASP A 737 -9.06 -39.22 1.33
CA ASP A 737 -9.80 -39.39 0.07
C ASP A 737 -9.95 -38.04 -0.66
N LEU A 738 -10.25 -36.96 0.08
CA LEU A 738 -10.37 -35.61 -0.48
C LEU A 738 -9.03 -35.13 -1.01
N LEU A 739 -7.97 -35.36 -0.25
CA LEU A 739 -6.61 -34.98 -0.62
C LEU A 739 -6.14 -35.73 -1.87
N ALA A 740 -6.43 -37.03 -1.96
CA ALA A 740 -6.13 -37.82 -3.16
C ALA A 740 -6.91 -37.31 -4.39
N ALA A 741 -8.19 -36.98 -4.23
CA ALA A 741 -9.03 -36.45 -5.31
C ALA A 741 -8.53 -35.08 -5.80
N ALA A 742 -8.15 -34.18 -4.90
CA ALA A 742 -7.59 -32.87 -5.24
C ALA A 742 -6.22 -33.01 -5.92
N ARG A 743 -5.33 -33.86 -5.39
CA ARG A 743 -3.98 -34.08 -5.95
C ARG A 743 -3.98 -34.67 -7.36
N ALA A 744 -5.04 -35.37 -7.76
CA ALA A 744 -5.19 -35.90 -9.12
C ALA A 744 -5.37 -34.80 -10.19
N LYS A 745 -5.68 -33.56 -9.78
CA LYS A 745 -5.87 -32.38 -10.63
C LYS A 745 -4.66 -31.44 -10.60
N GLU A 746 -4.67 -30.46 -11.51
CA GLU A 746 -3.59 -29.46 -11.66
C GLU A 746 -3.75 -28.26 -10.71
N GLY A 747 -4.51 -28.44 -9.64
CA GLY A 747 -4.87 -27.39 -8.69
C GLY A 747 -6.34 -27.46 -8.30
N TRP A 748 -6.86 -26.38 -7.74
CA TRP A 748 -8.24 -26.24 -7.29
C TRP A 748 -8.79 -24.84 -7.59
N TYR A 749 -10.12 -24.74 -7.62
CA TYR A 749 -10.83 -23.47 -7.57
C TYR A 749 -11.95 -23.51 -6.54
N ARG A 750 -12.31 -22.32 -6.04
CA ARG A 750 -13.47 -22.08 -5.18
C ARG A 750 -14.23 -20.86 -5.68
N THR A 751 -15.54 -20.96 -5.80
CA THR A 751 -16.41 -19.85 -6.17
C THR A 751 -16.68 -18.95 -4.97
N LEU A 752 -16.58 -17.63 -5.16
CA LEU A 752 -17.04 -16.66 -4.18
C LEU A 752 -18.57 -16.62 -4.22
N THR A 753 -19.21 -17.17 -3.18
CA THR A 753 -20.64 -17.46 -3.16
C THR A 753 -21.51 -16.23 -2.90
N THR A 754 -20.96 -15.17 -2.32
CA THR A 754 -21.71 -13.93 -2.07
C THR A 754 -21.74 -13.11 -3.36
N THR A 755 -22.92 -12.61 -3.74
CA THR A 755 -23.06 -11.79 -4.95
C THR A 755 -22.17 -10.55 -4.86
N LYS A 756 -21.46 -10.21 -5.95
CA LYS A 756 -20.47 -9.11 -6.05
C LYS A 756 -19.15 -9.33 -5.28
N GLU A 757 -19.00 -10.43 -4.55
CA GLU A 757 -17.77 -10.74 -3.81
C GLU A 757 -16.58 -10.86 -4.76
N ARG A 758 -15.42 -10.34 -4.33
CA ARG A 758 -14.21 -10.29 -5.14
C ARG A 758 -12.95 -10.25 -4.28
N VAL A 759 -11.83 -10.62 -4.87
CA VAL A 759 -10.51 -10.58 -4.23
C VAL A 759 -9.67 -9.54 -4.95
N VAL A 760 -9.25 -8.52 -4.21
CA VAL A 760 -8.47 -7.37 -4.71
C VAL A 760 -7.21 -7.11 -3.87
N ARG A 761 -6.88 -8.05 -2.98
CA ARG A 761 -5.70 -8.03 -2.12
C ARG A 761 -4.96 -9.36 -2.23
N LYS A 762 -3.64 -9.30 -2.04
CA LYS A 762 -2.74 -10.45 -2.10
C LYS A 762 -3.12 -11.48 -1.02
N PRO A 763 -3.30 -12.77 -1.35
CA PRO A 763 -3.45 -13.82 -0.34
C PRO A 763 -2.14 -14.06 0.44
N THR A 764 -2.26 -14.49 1.68
CA THR A 764 -1.12 -14.81 2.56
C THR A 764 -1.07 -16.31 2.82
N ILE A 765 0.13 -16.90 2.82
CA ILE A 765 0.33 -18.32 3.11
C ILE A 765 0.95 -18.47 4.49
N LEU A 766 0.39 -19.35 5.32
CA LEU A 766 0.92 -19.65 6.64
C LEU A 766 0.66 -21.12 7.00
N GLY A 767 1.74 -21.89 7.22
CA GLY A 767 1.68 -23.26 7.78
C GLY A 767 0.60 -24.16 7.17
N GLY A 768 0.56 -24.28 5.83
CA GLY A 768 -0.40 -25.13 5.12
C GLY A 768 -1.76 -24.47 4.81
N LEU A 769 -1.93 -23.19 5.14
CA LEU A 769 -3.15 -22.44 4.85
C LEU A 769 -2.90 -21.32 3.84
N VAL A 770 -3.90 -21.09 3.01
CA VAL A 770 -4.04 -19.92 2.14
C VAL A 770 -5.12 -19.04 2.73
N LEU A 771 -4.70 -17.93 3.30
CA LEU A 771 -5.55 -16.91 3.91
C LEU A 771 -5.84 -15.83 2.87
N SER A 772 -7.09 -15.69 2.45
CA SER A 772 -7.46 -14.74 1.41
C SER A 772 -8.60 -13.82 1.85
N PRO A 773 -8.35 -12.51 1.98
CA PRO A 773 -9.41 -11.55 2.25
C PRO A 773 -10.22 -11.29 0.98
N SER A 774 -11.54 -11.34 1.09
CA SER A 774 -12.48 -10.94 0.04
C SER A 774 -13.28 -9.71 0.47
N PHE A 775 -13.86 -9.03 -0.52
CA PHE A 775 -14.67 -7.85 -0.31
C PHE A 775 -15.97 -7.93 -1.13
N VAL A 776 -17.07 -7.54 -0.52
CA VAL A 776 -18.38 -7.38 -1.15
C VAL A 776 -18.71 -5.89 -1.15
N PRO A 777 -18.62 -5.20 -2.28
CA PRO A 777 -18.97 -3.78 -2.35
C PRO A 777 -20.42 -3.55 -1.93
N GLY A 778 -20.66 -2.45 -1.21
CA GLY A 778 -22.01 -1.99 -0.86
C GLY A 778 -22.89 -1.77 -2.10
N SER A 779 -24.20 -1.88 -1.91
CA SER A 779 -25.18 -1.61 -2.98
C SER A 779 -25.35 -0.11 -3.26
N ASP A 780 -25.00 0.74 -2.31
CA ASP A 780 -25.02 2.19 -2.46
C ASP A 780 -23.75 2.68 -3.18
N ILE A 781 -23.94 3.36 -4.31
CA ILE A 781 -22.84 3.94 -5.10
C ILE A 781 -22.21 5.11 -4.34
N CYS A 782 -23.02 5.87 -3.60
CA CYS A 782 -22.63 7.05 -2.82
C CYS A 782 -22.24 6.70 -1.38
N GLY A 783 -22.68 5.52 -0.89
CA GLY A 783 -22.36 5.02 0.43
C GLY A 783 -20.93 4.48 0.53
N PHE A 784 -20.26 4.79 1.64
CA PHE A 784 -19.05 4.12 2.07
C PHE A 784 -19.43 2.81 2.75
N GLY A 785 -18.76 1.71 2.39
CA GLY A 785 -19.00 0.42 3.02
C GLY A 785 -18.96 -0.76 2.05
N GLY A 786 -19.48 -1.87 2.55
CA GLY A 786 -19.30 -3.20 2.01
C GLY A 786 -18.76 -4.13 3.09
N ASP A 787 -18.94 -5.44 2.90
CA ASP A 787 -18.53 -6.44 3.88
C ASP A 787 -17.23 -7.10 3.44
N SER A 788 -16.31 -7.32 4.37
CA SER A 788 -15.15 -8.17 4.14
C SER A 788 -15.29 -9.52 4.80
N TYR A 789 -14.66 -10.51 4.18
CA TYR A 789 -14.57 -11.87 4.69
C TYR A 789 -13.13 -12.34 4.61
N LEU A 790 -12.79 -13.32 5.45
CA LEU A 790 -11.49 -14.00 5.40
C LEU A 790 -11.72 -15.47 5.11
N TYR A 791 -11.18 -15.94 3.98
CA TYR A 791 -11.10 -17.37 3.68
C TYR A 791 -9.85 -17.97 4.32
N GLY A 792 -9.99 -19.14 4.93
CA GLY A 792 -8.89 -19.96 5.44
C GLY A 792 -8.94 -21.33 4.79
N LEU A 793 -8.23 -21.48 3.68
CA LEU A 793 -8.28 -22.69 2.84
C LEU A 793 -7.03 -23.53 3.02
N TYR A 794 -7.18 -24.85 3.06
CA TYR A 794 -6.04 -25.75 2.98
C TYR A 794 -5.42 -25.70 1.59
N TYR A 795 -4.10 -25.54 1.55
CA TYR A 795 -3.38 -25.14 0.33
C TYR A 795 -3.52 -26.12 -0.84
N GLU A 796 -3.66 -27.43 -0.62
CA GLU A 796 -3.77 -28.40 -1.73
C GLU A 796 -5.21 -28.64 -2.21
N THR A 797 -6.22 -28.35 -1.38
CA THR A 797 -7.61 -28.77 -1.66
C THR A 797 -8.55 -27.61 -1.93
N GLY A 798 -8.24 -26.39 -1.47
CA GLY A 798 -9.14 -25.25 -1.58
C GLY A 798 -10.40 -25.34 -0.71
N THR A 799 -10.37 -26.20 0.30
CA THR A 799 -11.46 -26.43 1.28
C THR A 799 -10.99 -26.03 2.68
N ALA A 800 -11.88 -26.03 3.68
CA ALA A 800 -11.46 -25.89 5.06
C ALA A 800 -10.49 -27.01 5.47
N TYR A 801 -9.56 -26.71 6.38
CA TYR A 801 -8.77 -27.75 7.04
C TYR A 801 -9.68 -28.59 7.97
N TYR A 802 -9.29 -29.82 8.29
CA TYR A 802 -10.12 -30.67 9.15
C TYR A 802 -10.09 -30.29 10.64
N GLU A 803 -9.21 -29.36 11.02
CA GLU A 803 -9.21 -28.69 12.31
C GLU A 803 -9.61 -27.22 12.17
N SER A 804 -10.15 -26.65 13.26
CA SER A 804 -10.55 -25.25 13.28
C SER A 804 -9.33 -24.32 13.15
N VAL A 805 -9.27 -23.61 12.04
CA VAL A 805 -8.26 -22.57 11.78
C VAL A 805 -8.56 -21.29 12.55
N PHE A 806 -9.83 -20.89 12.59
CA PHE A 806 -10.30 -19.67 13.25
C PHE A 806 -10.77 -19.95 14.67
N LYS A 807 -10.82 -18.92 15.51
CA LYS A 807 -11.29 -19.06 16.91
C LYS A 807 -12.72 -19.56 17.00
N ASN A 808 -13.59 -19.05 16.13
CA ASN A 808 -14.99 -19.48 16.00
C ASN A 808 -15.23 -20.20 14.67
N GLY A 809 -14.29 -21.04 14.26
CA GLY A 809 -14.24 -21.68 12.93
C GLY A 809 -15.04 -22.97 12.77
N VAL A 810 -15.98 -23.30 13.66
CA VAL A 810 -16.78 -24.53 13.56
C VAL A 810 -18.26 -24.24 13.82
N PHE A 811 -19.12 -24.74 12.92
CA PHE A 811 -20.58 -24.67 13.08
C PHE A 811 -21.21 -26.04 12.79
N ASN A 812 -21.99 -26.57 13.73
CA ASN A 812 -22.63 -27.90 13.60
C ASN A 812 -21.63 -29.01 13.17
N ASN A 813 -20.45 -29.05 13.79
CA ASN A 813 -19.32 -29.94 13.46
C ASN A 813 -18.68 -29.76 12.07
N VAL A 814 -19.14 -28.82 11.26
CA VAL A 814 -18.50 -28.46 10.00
C VAL A 814 -17.45 -27.38 10.27
N VAL A 815 -16.24 -27.58 9.76
CA VAL A 815 -15.18 -26.56 9.82
C VAL A 815 -15.47 -25.51 8.76
N LEU A 816 -15.49 -24.25 9.20
CA LEU A 816 -15.72 -23.10 8.36
C LEU A 816 -14.46 -22.79 7.54
N ASP A 817 -14.67 -22.61 6.24
CA ASP A 817 -13.68 -22.15 5.27
C ASP A 817 -13.60 -20.63 5.19
N LYS A 818 -14.59 -19.92 5.74
CA LYS A 818 -14.75 -18.47 5.69
C LYS A 818 -15.37 -17.90 6.97
N ILE A 819 -14.86 -16.75 7.42
CA ILE A 819 -15.45 -15.93 8.48
C ILE A 819 -15.75 -14.51 8.00
N SER A 820 -16.71 -13.84 8.63
CA SER A 820 -16.95 -12.41 8.37
C SER A 820 -15.98 -11.57 9.20
N LEU A 821 -15.40 -10.55 8.57
CA LEU A 821 -14.59 -9.53 9.23
C LEU A 821 -15.43 -8.29 9.59
N GLY A 822 -16.65 -8.16 9.05
CA GLY A 822 -17.52 -7.00 9.22
C GLY A 822 -17.35 -5.96 8.12
N ILE A 823 -17.74 -4.72 8.43
CA ILE A 823 -17.83 -3.62 7.47
C ILE A 823 -16.44 -3.07 7.14
N GLY A 824 -16.22 -2.80 5.85
CA GLY A 824 -15.00 -2.18 5.32
C GLY A 824 -14.20 -3.14 4.45
N ALA A 825 -13.51 -2.58 3.46
CA ALA A 825 -12.61 -3.35 2.62
C ALA A 825 -11.36 -3.76 3.40
N ALA A 826 -11.08 -5.06 3.44
CA ALA A 826 -9.93 -5.60 4.15
C ALA A 826 -8.60 -5.36 3.39
N SER A 827 -7.51 -5.16 4.13
CA SER A 827 -6.13 -5.15 3.65
C SER A 827 -5.60 -6.57 3.43
N ALA A 828 -4.37 -6.70 2.92
CA ALA A 828 -3.62 -7.94 3.09
C ALA A 828 -3.34 -8.17 4.59
N LEU A 829 -3.14 -9.44 4.98
CA LEU A 829 -2.95 -9.82 6.37
C LEU A 829 -1.52 -9.51 6.83
N GLY A 830 -1.38 -8.81 7.95
CA GLY A 830 -0.16 -8.80 8.75
C GLY A 830 -0.17 -10.00 9.70
N ILE A 831 0.91 -10.77 9.77
CA ILE A 831 1.00 -11.95 10.65
C ILE A 831 2.01 -11.67 11.75
N HIS A 832 1.60 -11.88 12.99
CA HIS A 832 2.48 -11.94 14.14
C HIS A 832 2.55 -13.37 14.66
N VAL A 833 3.79 -13.82 14.87
CA VAL A 833 4.10 -15.12 15.45
C VAL A 833 4.88 -14.87 16.74
N GLY A 834 4.18 -14.89 17.88
CA GLY A 834 4.75 -14.66 19.21
C GLY A 834 4.76 -15.90 20.10
N ARG A 835 4.40 -15.74 21.38
CA ARG A 835 4.31 -16.82 22.39
C ARG A 835 2.95 -17.51 22.42
N GLU A 836 1.95 -16.96 21.74
CA GLU A 836 0.60 -17.52 21.61
C GLU A 836 0.60 -18.90 20.90
N ILE A 837 -0.50 -19.65 20.97
CA ILE A 837 -0.65 -20.86 20.16
C ILE A 837 -1.03 -20.44 18.73
N GLY A 838 -0.32 -20.94 17.73
CA GLY A 838 -0.51 -20.52 16.33
C GLY A 838 0.08 -19.14 16.05
N ALA A 839 -0.68 -18.29 15.38
CA ALA A 839 -0.33 -16.92 15.04
C ALA A 839 -1.53 -15.97 15.23
N ARG A 840 -1.27 -14.67 15.31
CA ARG A 840 -2.30 -13.64 15.24
C ARG A 840 -2.22 -12.91 13.91
N ALA A 841 -3.34 -12.83 13.21
CA ALA A 841 -3.50 -12.07 11.99
C ALA A 841 -4.10 -10.70 12.31
N TYR A 842 -3.49 -9.63 11.80
CA TYR A 842 -4.04 -8.29 11.80
C TYR A 842 -4.56 -7.98 10.41
N ILE A 843 -5.85 -7.68 10.32
CA ILE A 843 -6.51 -7.30 9.09
C ILE A 843 -7.11 -5.93 9.31
N GLN A 844 -6.70 -4.98 8.48
CA GLN A 844 -7.20 -3.63 8.58
C GLN A 844 -8.34 -3.41 7.61
N GLN A 845 -9.28 -2.58 8.03
CA GLN A 845 -10.45 -2.27 7.22
C GLN A 845 -10.42 -0.80 6.79
N SER A 846 -11.06 -0.50 5.67
CA SER A 846 -11.26 0.87 5.19
C SER A 846 -12.07 1.75 6.16
N THR A 847 -12.67 1.17 7.19
CA THR A 847 -13.34 1.86 8.30
C THR A 847 -12.36 2.41 9.34
N GLY A 848 -11.12 1.91 9.38
CA GLY A 848 -10.07 2.32 10.33
C GLY A 848 -9.87 1.38 11.49
N THR A 849 -10.67 0.33 11.52
CA THR A 849 -10.56 -0.74 12.48
C THR A 849 -9.45 -1.71 12.08
N ILE A 850 -8.74 -2.20 13.10
CA ILE A 850 -7.84 -3.34 12.99
C ILE A 850 -8.57 -4.54 13.60
N VAL A 851 -8.91 -5.50 12.75
CA VAL A 851 -9.46 -6.79 13.16
C VAL A 851 -8.30 -7.72 13.51
N GLU A 852 -8.30 -8.21 14.73
CA GLU A 852 -7.37 -9.24 15.21
C GLU A 852 -8.06 -10.60 15.15
N GLU A 853 -7.50 -11.54 14.39
CA GLU A 853 -7.97 -12.93 14.32
C GLU A 853 -6.86 -13.90 14.78
N GLU A 854 -7.22 -14.84 15.66
CA GLU A 854 -6.34 -15.94 16.05
C GLU A 854 -6.38 -17.01 14.97
N VAL A 855 -5.22 -17.31 14.36
CA VAL A 855 -5.09 -18.29 13.28
C VAL A 855 -4.26 -19.47 13.75
N LYS A 856 -4.87 -20.66 13.71
CA LYS A 856 -4.20 -21.94 13.94
C LYS A 856 -3.82 -22.57 12.60
N PRO A 857 -2.53 -22.55 12.22
CA PRO A 857 -2.07 -23.18 10.99
C PRO A 857 -2.23 -24.70 11.02
N ALA A 858 -2.30 -25.33 9.85
CA ALA A 858 -2.34 -26.78 9.71
C ALA A 858 -1.00 -27.44 10.09
N PHE A 859 0.10 -26.71 9.94
CA PHE A 859 1.45 -27.15 10.29
C PHE A 859 2.03 -26.29 11.42
N ASP A 860 2.86 -26.90 12.26
CA ASP A 860 3.63 -26.18 13.27
C ASP A 860 4.58 -25.18 12.60
N ILE A 861 4.31 -23.88 12.81
CA ILE A 861 5.14 -22.78 12.29
C ILE A 861 6.27 -22.36 13.26
N LYS A 862 6.28 -22.93 14.48
CA LYS A 862 7.26 -22.59 15.52
C LYS A 862 8.27 -23.71 15.69
N SER A 863 9.55 -23.34 15.75
CA SER A 863 10.59 -24.27 16.16
C SER A 863 10.43 -24.60 17.64
N ASN A 864 10.01 -25.84 17.94
CA ASN A 864 9.91 -26.35 19.32
C ASN A 864 10.97 -27.43 19.58
N LEU A 865 11.55 -27.43 20.78
CA LEU A 865 12.34 -28.56 21.29
C LEU A 865 11.39 -29.72 21.60
N ARG A 866 11.21 -30.66 20.67
CA ARG A 866 10.46 -31.89 20.92
C ARG A 866 11.32 -32.91 21.65
N SER A 867 10.82 -33.46 22.76
CA SER A 867 11.49 -34.60 23.38
C SER A 867 11.32 -35.86 22.51
N TRP A 868 12.25 -36.80 22.57
CA TRP A 868 12.15 -38.07 21.85
C TRP A 868 10.87 -38.86 22.17
N ARG A 869 10.20 -38.56 23.30
CA ARG A 869 8.96 -39.20 23.76
C ARG A 869 7.70 -38.61 23.12
N GLU A 870 7.75 -37.34 22.72
CA GLU A 870 6.66 -36.63 22.02
C GLU A 870 6.60 -36.94 20.53
N LYS A 871 7.64 -37.57 19.97
CA LYS A 871 7.67 -37.96 18.55
C LYS A 871 6.86 -39.24 18.25
N TRP A 872 6.40 -39.95 19.29
CA TRP A 872 5.74 -41.27 19.18
C TRP A 872 4.28 -41.26 19.63
N ASN A 873 3.77 -40.12 20.08
CA ASN A 873 2.35 -39.84 20.29
C ASN A 873 1.90 -38.86 19.20
#